data_AF-A0A9P5MTN1-F1
#
_entry.id   AF-A0A9P5MTN1-F1
#
_cell.length_a   1.000
_cell.length_b   1.000
_cell.length_c   1.000
_cell.angle_alpha   90.00
_cell.angle_beta   90.00
_cell.angle_gamma   90.00
#
_symmetry.space_group_name_H-M   'P 1'
#
loop_
_entity.id
_entity.type
_entity.pdbx_description
1 polymer ?
#
loop_
_entity_poly.entity_id
_entity_poly.type
_entity_poly.pdbx_seq_one_letter_code
_entity_poly.pdbx_strand_id
1 'polypeptide(L)'
;MDLCLASDESRVLIIYTGGTIGMLVGEHGYVPEPYFLIETLRSQARFHDPLQDSLFSHSSSVEGYRQWSSSGRTSPSNAESINPVSHQPTLLVRSSRPMDVPPALSPISEPPSRGAAQLNSIKVADGVYESRVPALVTPRSAIAGGVKKRIRYAISEWHPLLDSSNIEIEDWIRIATEIELNYSLFDAFVILHGTDTMAYTSSALSFLLEDLGKTVIVTGAQIPLSQLRNDAVDNLLGALSIAGHYIIPECCLFFNHTLFRGNRVSKASSDDFNAFASPNLPPLVNVGIDIVVNWNEVIRQTSLRRFRAHKRLSPHVATLRLFPGITAATVQAFLAPPIRGVVLETFGAGNAPQRKDLMSALREACERGVVIVAITQCAKGSVSNAYETGRTLLQAGVVPGGDMTPECALTKLSYLLSKPELSAEGVRSLVGAPLRGELTGIPHGTRTPAIEANLEAIGNTLSYIVRLTSPARHPTPAIVVSDAEDELPDAGAPWAWTAAEVGTTQGALLSWLVHLAAAANDVDGLSHCLSTDGAHGEDQRTIVGGIVNWINPASGRSPLHVAAINGSVHCVHALLKAGSLVHLRDSLGHTALYYAARQGHDEIVSTLVSAGANLGGADVEGFAPLAAKMALLREDHAALNIWEKAGIPIPDRKQQQSKDNVKS
;
A
#
# COMPACT_ATOMS: atom_id res chain seq x y z
N MET A 1 -19.10 -13.11 -29.37
CA MET A 1 -18.44 -13.99 -28.39
C MET A 1 -17.08 -13.38 -28.13
N ASP A 2 -17.03 -12.34 -27.28
CA ASP A 2 -15.76 -11.87 -26.74
C ASP A 2 -15.47 -12.72 -25.52
N LEU A 3 -14.73 -13.81 -25.74
CA LEU A 3 -14.20 -14.63 -24.65
C LEU A 3 -13.26 -13.72 -23.84
N CYS A 4 -13.73 -13.32 -22.66
CA CYS A 4 -13.05 -12.51 -21.66
C CYS A 4 -11.56 -12.84 -21.59
N LEU A 5 -10.73 -11.92 -22.11
CA LEU A 5 -9.32 -11.86 -21.81
C LEU A 5 -9.18 -11.69 -20.29
N ALA A 6 -8.20 -12.39 -19.70
CA ALA A 6 -7.83 -12.23 -18.30
C ALA A 6 -7.77 -10.74 -17.93
N SER A 7 -8.22 -10.38 -16.73
CA SER A 7 -8.15 -9.01 -16.23
C SER A 7 -6.69 -8.63 -15.94
N ASP A 8 -5.89 -8.43 -16.99
CA ASP A 8 -4.50 -7.94 -16.95
C ASP A 8 -4.44 -6.45 -16.58
N GLU A 9 -5.46 -5.93 -15.90
CA GLU A 9 -5.63 -4.51 -15.64
C GLU A 9 -5.74 -4.25 -14.15
N SER A 10 -4.91 -3.33 -13.66
CA SER A 10 -4.97 -2.80 -12.31
C SER A 10 -5.64 -1.43 -12.33
N ARG A 11 -6.54 -1.19 -11.37
CA ARG A 11 -7.25 0.10 -11.23
C ARG A 11 -6.60 0.96 -10.18
N VAL A 12 -6.18 2.17 -10.56
CA VAL A 12 -5.56 3.13 -9.62
C VAL A 12 -6.40 4.41 -9.56
N LEU A 13 -6.69 4.89 -8.36
CA LEU A 13 -7.28 6.21 -8.18
C LEU A 13 -6.17 7.22 -7.90
N ILE A 14 -6.11 8.27 -8.71
CA ILE A 14 -5.28 9.44 -8.44
C ILE A 14 -6.15 10.47 -7.71
N ILE A 15 -5.76 10.86 -6.50
CA ILE A 15 -6.33 11.99 -5.77
C ILE A 15 -5.40 13.17 -5.99
N TYR A 16 -5.84 14.16 -6.78
CA TYR A 16 -5.04 15.33 -7.08
C TYR A 16 -5.43 16.49 -6.14
N THR A 17 -4.62 16.69 -5.10
CA THR A 17 -4.87 17.72 -4.08
C THR A 17 -4.25 19.07 -4.47
N GLY A 18 -3.18 19.04 -5.28
CA GLY A 18 -2.47 20.22 -5.76
C GLY A 18 -0.96 20.03 -5.81
N GLY A 19 -0.21 21.10 -5.56
CA GLY A 19 1.24 21.11 -5.67
C GLY A 19 1.77 21.37 -7.09
N THR A 20 3.09 21.59 -7.16
CA THR A 20 3.79 22.06 -8.37
C THR A 20 3.59 21.17 -9.59
N ILE A 21 3.36 19.87 -9.42
CA ILE A 21 3.25 18.90 -10.52
C ILE A 21 2.26 19.30 -11.63
N GLY A 22 1.14 19.93 -11.27
CA GLY A 22 0.11 20.38 -12.21
C GLY A 22 -0.06 21.90 -12.27
N MET A 23 0.91 22.68 -11.80
CA MET A 23 0.87 24.15 -11.88
C MET A 23 1.35 24.67 -13.25
N LEU A 24 0.87 25.87 -13.60
CA LEU A 24 1.33 26.65 -14.73
C LEU A 24 2.16 27.86 -14.27
N VAL A 25 3.04 28.34 -15.14
CA VAL A 25 3.80 29.58 -14.90
C VAL A 25 2.90 30.77 -15.25
N GLY A 26 2.48 31.53 -14.25
CA GLY A 26 1.77 32.80 -14.40
C GLY A 26 2.66 34.02 -14.12
N GLU A 27 2.09 35.22 -14.22
CA GLU A 27 2.82 36.50 -14.03
C GLU A 27 3.37 36.69 -12.61
N HIS A 28 2.79 36.02 -11.61
CA HIS A 28 3.17 36.12 -10.19
C HIS A 28 3.72 34.82 -9.60
N GLY A 29 4.16 33.88 -10.46
CA GLY A 29 4.69 32.59 -10.05
C GLY A 29 3.80 31.42 -10.49
N TYR A 30 3.91 30.29 -9.80
CA TYR A 30 3.16 29.09 -10.14
C TYR A 30 1.71 29.16 -9.67
N VAL A 31 0.76 28.88 -10.57
CA VAL A 31 -0.68 28.93 -10.28
C VAL A 31 -1.33 27.61 -10.72
N PRO A 32 -2.23 27.02 -9.93
CA PRO A 32 -2.98 25.84 -10.35
C PRO A 32 -4.03 26.21 -11.42
N GLU A 33 -4.16 25.38 -12.46
CA GLU A 33 -5.19 25.52 -13.50
C GLU A 33 -6.09 24.28 -13.51
N PRO A 34 -7.42 24.41 -13.33
CA PRO A 34 -8.33 23.26 -13.33
C PRO A 34 -8.26 22.45 -14.62
N TYR A 35 -8.33 21.12 -14.52
CA TYR A 35 -8.30 20.15 -15.62
C TYR A 35 -7.03 20.14 -16.49
N PHE A 36 -6.08 21.05 -16.25
CA PHE A 36 -4.82 21.10 -17.02
C PHE A 36 -4.09 19.75 -16.96
N LEU A 37 -4.00 19.15 -15.77
CA LEU A 37 -3.26 17.90 -15.57
C LEU A 37 -3.89 16.75 -16.36
N ILE A 38 -5.20 16.55 -16.28
CA ILE A 38 -5.86 15.42 -16.95
C ILE A 38 -5.77 15.52 -18.47
N GLU A 39 -5.95 16.71 -19.05
CA GLU A 39 -5.81 16.92 -20.50
C GLU A 39 -4.35 16.74 -20.96
N THR A 40 -3.40 17.21 -20.16
CA THR A 40 -1.97 17.03 -20.44
C THR A 40 -1.59 15.55 -20.43
N LEU A 41 -2.06 14.76 -19.45
CA LEU A 41 -1.81 13.32 -19.41
C LEU A 41 -2.50 12.58 -20.55
N ARG A 42 -3.71 12.99 -20.94
CA ARG A 42 -4.46 12.38 -22.04
C ARG A 42 -3.75 12.54 -23.39
N SER A 43 -3.08 13.67 -23.62
CA SER A 43 -2.35 13.92 -24.87
C SER A 43 -1.01 13.16 -24.98
N GLN A 44 -0.53 12.57 -23.89
CA GLN A 44 0.76 11.87 -23.85
C GLN A 44 0.59 10.35 -23.91
N ALA A 45 1.13 9.72 -24.97
CA ALA A 45 1.02 8.28 -25.19
C ALA A 45 1.58 7.41 -24.05
N ARG A 46 2.58 7.91 -23.30
CA ARG A 46 3.14 7.19 -22.13
C ARG A 46 2.15 7.07 -20.96
N PHE A 47 1.18 7.99 -20.88
CA PHE A 47 0.18 8.05 -19.82
C PHE A 47 -1.21 7.61 -20.31
N HIS A 48 -1.49 7.70 -21.61
CA HIS A 48 -2.74 7.30 -22.22
C HIS A 48 -2.54 6.65 -23.60
N ASP A 49 -2.71 5.33 -23.68
CA ASP A 49 -2.63 4.56 -24.94
C ASP A 49 -3.83 3.61 -25.11
N PRO A 50 -5.06 4.11 -25.23
CA PRO A 50 -6.25 3.27 -25.23
C PRO A 50 -6.27 2.24 -26.36
N LEU A 51 -5.72 2.60 -27.53
CA LEU A 51 -5.72 1.78 -28.75
C LEU A 51 -4.48 0.86 -28.88
N GLN A 52 -3.49 0.98 -27.98
CA GLN A 52 -2.21 0.25 -28.06
C GLN A 52 -1.45 0.50 -29.38
N ASP A 53 -1.57 1.71 -29.94
CA ASP A 53 -0.98 2.09 -31.24
C ASP A 53 0.22 3.04 -31.05
N SER A 54 0.68 3.21 -29.81
CA SER A 54 1.84 4.05 -29.50
C SER A 54 3.16 3.34 -29.75
N LEU A 55 4.24 4.14 -29.86
CA LEU A 55 5.62 3.65 -29.87
C LEU A 55 5.86 2.63 -28.75
N PHE A 56 5.41 2.92 -27.52
CA PHE A 56 5.64 2.10 -26.33
C PHE A 56 4.99 0.71 -26.43
N SER A 57 3.90 0.58 -27.17
CA SER A 57 3.20 -0.69 -27.38
C SER A 57 3.88 -1.59 -28.42
N HIS A 58 4.68 -1.00 -29.33
CA HIS A 58 5.31 -1.73 -30.43
C HIS A 58 6.84 -1.81 -30.35
N SER A 59 7.48 -1.01 -29.49
CA SER A 59 8.95 -0.92 -29.38
C SER A 59 9.60 -2.00 -28.51
N SER A 60 8.85 -3.01 -28.05
CA SER A 60 9.42 -4.10 -27.25
C SER A 60 10.26 -5.09 -28.07
N SER A 61 10.15 -5.09 -29.40
CA SER A 61 10.99 -5.85 -30.31
C SER A 61 11.31 -5.05 -31.56
N VAL A 62 12.43 -5.36 -32.21
CA VAL A 62 12.86 -4.68 -33.44
C VAL A 62 11.86 -4.93 -34.57
N GLU A 63 11.33 -6.15 -34.66
CA GLU A 63 10.32 -6.54 -35.64
C GLU A 63 9.01 -5.79 -35.40
N GLY A 64 8.56 -5.71 -34.14
CA GLY A 64 7.35 -4.97 -33.77
C GLY A 64 7.45 -3.50 -34.14
N TYR A 65 8.58 -2.87 -33.84
CA TYR A 65 8.85 -1.49 -34.22
C TYR A 65 8.86 -1.30 -35.75
N ARG A 66 9.55 -2.16 -36.50
CA ARG A 66 9.63 -2.07 -37.97
C ARG A 66 8.25 -2.21 -38.63
N GLN A 67 7.41 -3.12 -38.12
CA GLN A 67 6.04 -3.30 -38.59
C GLN A 67 5.21 -2.04 -38.33
N TRP A 68 5.30 -1.47 -37.13
CA TRP A 68 4.60 -0.25 -36.78
C TRP A 68 5.09 0.95 -37.62
N SER A 69 6.40 1.16 -37.75
CA SER A 69 6.97 2.28 -38.52
C SER A 69 6.68 2.19 -40.03
N SER A 70 6.63 0.98 -40.59
CA SER A 70 6.34 0.78 -42.02
C SER A 70 4.86 0.95 -42.37
N SER A 71 3.97 0.93 -41.37
CA SER A 71 2.54 1.17 -41.56
C SER A 71 2.17 2.64 -41.86
N GLY A 72 3.16 3.54 -41.93
CA GLY A 72 2.95 4.97 -42.18
C GLY A 72 2.38 5.74 -40.96
N ARG A 73 2.15 5.05 -39.85
CA ARG A 73 1.72 5.62 -38.57
C ARG A 73 2.93 6.18 -37.84
N THR A 74 3.43 7.33 -38.28
CA THR A 74 4.59 8.02 -37.68
C THR A 74 4.20 8.94 -36.51
N SER A 75 2.90 9.03 -36.21
CA SER A 75 2.30 9.80 -35.11
C SER A 75 0.93 9.19 -34.82
N PRO A 76 0.34 9.35 -33.62
CA PRO A 76 -1.06 8.99 -33.42
C PRO A 76 -1.84 9.73 -34.50
N SER A 77 -2.46 8.99 -35.41
CA SER A 77 -3.22 9.57 -36.52
C SER A 77 -4.15 10.62 -35.94
N ASN A 78 -4.08 11.85 -36.45
CA ASN A 78 -5.17 12.80 -36.31
C ASN A 78 -6.43 12.03 -36.67
N ALA A 79 -7.30 11.84 -35.68
CA ALA A 79 -8.53 11.10 -35.81
C ALA A 79 -9.29 11.66 -37.02
N GLU A 80 -9.33 10.91 -38.12
CA GLU A 80 -10.36 11.07 -39.13
C GLU A 80 -11.69 10.79 -38.45
N SER A 81 -12.31 11.81 -37.87
CA SER A 81 -13.76 11.95 -37.67
C SER A 81 -14.56 10.68 -37.28
N ILE A 82 -14.00 9.78 -36.47
CA ILE A 82 -14.80 8.75 -35.81
C ILE A 82 -15.39 9.45 -34.59
N ASN A 83 -16.70 9.72 -34.65
CA ASN A 83 -17.51 10.32 -33.59
C ASN A 83 -16.93 10.08 -32.19
N PRO A 84 -16.45 11.11 -31.46
CA PRO A 84 -15.83 10.94 -30.14
C PRO A 84 -16.83 10.53 -29.03
N VAL A 85 -18.06 10.19 -29.41
CA VAL A 85 -19.19 9.89 -28.51
C VAL A 85 -19.38 8.38 -28.29
N SER A 86 -18.64 7.50 -28.99
CA SER A 86 -18.72 6.07 -28.71
C SER A 86 -17.88 5.69 -27.47
N HIS A 87 -18.52 5.82 -26.30
CA HIS A 87 -18.14 5.22 -25.00
C HIS A 87 -16.64 5.23 -24.66
N GLN A 88 -16.12 6.39 -24.24
CA GLN A 88 -14.88 6.39 -23.45
C GLN A 88 -15.10 5.57 -22.18
N PRO A 89 -14.18 4.65 -21.81
CA PRO A 89 -14.30 3.90 -20.57
C PRO A 89 -14.24 4.87 -19.39
N THR A 90 -15.23 4.77 -18.51
CA THR A 90 -15.33 5.59 -17.30
C THR A 90 -15.24 4.71 -16.07
N LEU A 91 -14.57 5.21 -15.03
CA LEU A 91 -14.50 4.57 -13.72
C LEU A 91 -15.44 5.28 -12.75
N LEU A 92 -16.11 4.49 -11.90
CA LEU A 92 -16.90 5.03 -10.81
C LEU A 92 -15.95 5.57 -9.73
N VAL A 93 -16.13 6.83 -9.35
CA VAL A 93 -15.42 7.48 -8.25
C VAL A 93 -16.44 8.02 -7.27
N ARG A 94 -16.14 7.87 -5.97
CA ARG A 94 -16.88 8.47 -4.87
C ARG A 94 -16.10 9.62 -4.28
N SER A 95 -16.77 10.65 -3.81
CA SER A 95 -16.14 11.75 -3.07
C SER A 95 -16.99 12.26 -1.93
N SER A 96 -16.33 12.82 -0.91
CA SER A 96 -17.01 13.49 0.20
C SER A 96 -17.56 14.87 -0.17
N ARG A 97 -17.15 15.42 -1.33
CA ARG A 97 -17.62 16.70 -1.87
C ARG A 97 -18.17 16.51 -3.29
N PRO A 98 -19.01 17.43 -3.80
CA PRO A 98 -19.38 17.43 -5.20
C PRO A 98 -18.11 17.49 -6.07
N MET A 99 -18.05 16.65 -7.11
CA MET A 99 -16.95 16.64 -8.08
C MET A 99 -17.18 17.62 -9.24
N ASP A 100 -18.30 18.34 -9.22
CA ASP A 100 -18.66 19.32 -10.23
C ASP A 100 -18.04 20.67 -9.89
N VAL A 101 -17.42 21.31 -10.88
CA VAL A 101 -16.94 22.69 -10.74
C VAL A 101 -18.16 23.61 -10.73
N PRO A 102 -18.35 24.46 -9.70
CA PRO A 102 -19.41 25.47 -9.72
C PRO A 102 -19.20 26.40 -10.94
N PRO A 103 -20.26 26.80 -11.65
CA PRO A 103 -20.18 27.63 -12.86
C PRO A 103 -19.82 29.11 -12.60
N ALA A 104 -19.06 29.40 -11.54
CA ALA A 104 -18.80 30.75 -11.08
C ALA A 104 -17.30 31.06 -11.12
N LEU A 105 -16.76 31.24 -12.33
CA LEU A 105 -15.57 32.07 -12.62
C LEU A 105 -15.42 32.33 -14.14
N SER A 106 -16.54 32.44 -14.87
CA SER A 106 -16.53 33.02 -16.22
C SER A 106 -16.84 34.52 -16.09
N PRO A 107 -15.87 35.44 -16.25
CA PRO A 107 -16.23 36.77 -16.69
C PRO A 107 -16.83 36.60 -18.09
N ILE A 108 -18.11 36.93 -18.21
CA ILE A 108 -18.88 37.36 -19.38
C ILE A 108 -18.28 37.01 -20.76
N SER A 109 -19.13 36.35 -21.56
CA SER A 109 -19.07 36.11 -23.02
C SER A 109 -18.09 35.06 -23.53
N GLU A 110 -18.47 33.79 -23.40
CA GLU A 110 -18.60 32.81 -24.51
C GLU A 110 -19.06 31.45 -23.93
N PRO A 111 -19.90 30.66 -24.63
CA PRO A 111 -20.21 29.31 -24.18
C PRO A 111 -18.92 28.49 -24.11
N PRO A 112 -18.74 27.59 -23.12
CA PRO A 112 -17.52 26.81 -22.99
C PRO A 112 -17.26 26.07 -24.30
N SER A 113 -16.15 26.42 -24.94
CA SER A 113 -15.69 25.80 -26.18
C SER A 113 -15.37 24.33 -25.91
N ARG A 114 -16.18 23.46 -26.52
CA ARG A 114 -15.97 22.03 -26.81
C ARG A 114 -14.84 21.34 -26.01
N GLY A 115 -15.17 20.70 -24.88
CA GLY A 115 -14.25 19.73 -24.25
C GLY A 115 -14.59 19.28 -22.83
N ALA A 116 -15.18 20.15 -22.00
CA ALA A 116 -15.55 19.79 -20.64
C ALA A 116 -16.82 18.94 -20.63
N ALA A 117 -16.68 17.62 -20.63
CA ALA A 117 -17.79 16.72 -20.30
C ALA A 117 -18.26 17.08 -18.89
N GLN A 118 -19.48 17.62 -18.79
CA GLN A 118 -20.13 17.92 -17.52
C GLN A 118 -20.19 16.60 -16.73
N LEU A 119 -19.40 16.51 -15.66
CA LEU A 119 -19.51 15.39 -14.72
C LEU A 119 -20.92 15.50 -14.12
N ASN A 120 -21.68 14.41 -14.16
CA ASN A 120 -22.99 14.35 -13.51
C ASN A 120 -22.76 13.74 -12.12
N SER A 121 -22.43 14.57 -11.13
CA SER A 121 -22.29 14.11 -9.75
C SER A 121 -23.67 13.81 -9.14
N ILE A 122 -23.86 12.56 -8.70
CA ILE A 122 -25.10 12.09 -8.07
C ILE A 122 -24.85 11.98 -6.56
N LYS A 123 -25.64 12.66 -5.74
CA LYS A 123 -25.61 12.47 -4.28
C LYS A 123 -26.28 11.13 -3.95
N VAL A 124 -25.53 10.18 -3.40
CA VAL A 124 -26.01 8.82 -3.10
C VAL A 124 -26.33 8.66 -1.62
N ALA A 125 -25.56 9.33 -0.75
CA ALA A 125 -25.82 9.39 0.68
C ALA A 125 -25.40 10.76 1.22
N ASP A 126 -25.64 11.01 2.51
CA ASP A 126 -25.23 12.27 3.09
C ASP A 126 -23.70 12.38 3.14
N GLY A 127 -23.15 13.45 2.58
CA GLY A 127 -21.71 13.62 2.40
C GLY A 127 -21.04 12.62 1.46
N VAL A 128 -21.79 11.90 0.59
CA VAL A 128 -21.22 10.98 -0.41
C VAL A 128 -21.81 11.24 -1.79
N TYR A 129 -20.92 11.56 -2.72
CA TYR A 129 -21.22 11.85 -4.12
C TYR A 129 -20.58 10.79 -5.01
N GLU A 130 -21.30 10.31 -6.01
CA GLU A 130 -20.80 9.38 -7.03
C GLU A 130 -20.75 10.06 -8.39
N SER A 131 -19.69 9.80 -9.16
CA SER A 131 -19.59 10.25 -10.54
C SER A 131 -18.81 9.23 -11.37
N ARG A 132 -19.11 9.18 -12.67
CA ARG A 132 -18.35 8.38 -13.63
C ARG A 132 -17.31 9.27 -14.29
N VAL A 133 -16.06 9.10 -13.89
CA VAL A 133 -14.93 9.93 -14.34
C VAL A 133 -14.26 9.27 -15.56
N PRO A 134 -13.86 10.04 -16.59
CA PRO A 134 -13.09 9.51 -17.71
C PRO A 134 -11.82 8.80 -17.23
N ALA A 135 -11.59 7.58 -17.71
CA ALA A 135 -10.44 6.79 -17.32
C ALA A 135 -9.31 6.90 -18.35
N LEU A 136 -8.08 7.05 -17.85
CA LEU A 136 -6.86 6.95 -18.64
C LEU A 136 -6.26 5.55 -18.48
N VAL A 137 -5.35 5.16 -19.37
CA VAL A 137 -4.78 3.80 -19.37
C VAL A 137 -3.37 3.82 -19.94
N THR A 138 -2.40 3.31 -19.18
CA THR A 138 -1.00 3.26 -19.61
C THR A 138 -0.77 2.21 -20.70
N PRO A 139 0.31 2.30 -21.49
CA PRO A 139 0.82 1.16 -22.24
C PRO A 139 1.03 -0.07 -21.34
N ARG A 140 1.11 -1.26 -21.93
CA ARG A 140 1.43 -2.49 -21.18
C ARG A 140 2.86 -2.39 -20.67
N SER A 141 3.05 -2.63 -19.38
CA SER A 141 4.38 -2.77 -18.78
C SER A 141 4.54 -4.16 -18.14
N ALA A 142 5.76 -4.65 -18.16
CA ALA A 142 6.17 -5.85 -17.44
C ALA A 142 7.16 -5.44 -16.37
N ILE A 143 7.13 -6.16 -15.26
CA ILE A 143 8.16 -6.11 -14.23
C ILE A 143 8.89 -7.46 -14.26
N ALA A 144 10.18 -7.48 -13.91
CA ALA A 144 10.99 -8.70 -13.86
C ALA A 144 10.25 -9.84 -13.14
N GLY A 145 10.05 -10.97 -13.83
CA GLY A 145 9.35 -12.15 -13.31
C GLY A 145 7.82 -12.04 -13.19
N GLY A 146 7.22 -10.92 -13.61
CA GLY A 146 5.79 -10.66 -13.51
C GLY A 146 5.01 -10.75 -14.82
N VAL A 147 3.68 -10.88 -14.71
CA VAL A 147 2.75 -10.81 -15.85
C VAL A 147 2.68 -9.37 -16.37
N LYS A 148 2.61 -9.18 -17.69
CA LYS A 148 2.38 -7.88 -18.33
C LYS A 148 1.01 -7.32 -17.93
N LYS A 149 0.98 -6.18 -17.22
CA LYS A 149 -0.27 -5.51 -16.82
C LYS A 149 -0.45 -4.17 -17.52
N ARG A 150 -1.70 -3.72 -17.59
CA ARG A 150 -2.07 -2.33 -17.88
C ARG A 150 -2.56 -1.66 -16.62
N ILE A 151 -2.32 -0.36 -16.51
CA ILE A 151 -2.79 0.43 -15.38
C ILE A 151 -3.87 1.35 -15.93
N ARG A 152 -5.12 1.11 -15.53
CA ARG A 152 -6.22 2.04 -15.79
C ARG A 152 -6.41 2.91 -14.55
N TYR A 153 -6.54 4.21 -14.75
CA TYR A 153 -6.63 5.13 -13.64
C TYR A 153 -7.61 6.27 -13.91
N ALA A 154 -8.20 6.76 -12.83
CA ALA A 154 -9.05 7.95 -12.82
C ALA A 154 -8.40 9.03 -11.97
N ILE A 155 -8.69 10.29 -12.27
CA ILE A 155 -8.17 11.45 -11.53
C ILE A 155 -9.35 12.14 -10.85
N SER A 156 -9.35 12.13 -9.52
CA SER A 156 -10.23 12.92 -8.68
C SER A 156 -9.52 14.23 -8.34
N GLU A 157 -9.82 15.27 -9.10
CA GLU A 157 -9.23 16.61 -8.92
C GLU A 157 -9.97 17.42 -7.86
N TRP A 158 -9.23 18.05 -6.96
CA TRP A 158 -9.82 18.91 -5.92
C TRP A 158 -10.16 20.30 -6.46
N HIS A 159 -11.27 20.84 -5.96
CA HIS A 159 -11.62 22.24 -6.14
C HIS A 159 -11.84 22.92 -4.77
N PRO A 160 -11.10 24.01 -4.47
CA PRO A 160 -9.89 24.45 -5.16
C PRO A 160 -8.72 23.46 -4.98
N LEU A 161 -7.73 23.53 -5.88
CA LEU A 161 -6.43 22.90 -5.67
C LEU A 161 -5.63 23.68 -4.62
N LEU A 162 -4.84 22.97 -3.82
CA LEU A 162 -4.12 23.54 -2.69
C LEU A 162 -2.61 23.52 -2.90
N ASP A 163 -1.95 24.60 -2.50
CA ASP A 163 -0.53 24.57 -2.16
C ASP A 163 -0.37 23.75 -0.87
N SER A 164 0.63 22.86 -0.82
CA SER A 164 0.92 22.05 0.34
C SER A 164 1.17 22.86 1.62
N SER A 165 1.65 24.10 1.49
CA SER A 165 1.85 25.00 2.63
C SER A 165 0.55 25.42 3.32
N ASN A 166 -0.59 25.28 2.64
CA ASN A 166 -1.93 25.61 3.14
C ASN A 166 -2.75 24.35 3.52
N ILE A 167 -2.15 23.16 3.50
CA ILE A 167 -2.83 21.91 3.89
C ILE A 167 -3.00 21.86 5.40
N GLU A 168 -4.23 21.59 5.84
CA GLU A 168 -4.61 21.49 7.25
C GLU A 168 -5.01 20.05 7.64
N ILE A 169 -5.32 19.84 8.93
CA ILE A 169 -5.72 18.53 9.48
C ILE A 169 -6.96 17.98 8.75
N GLU A 170 -7.91 18.85 8.46
CA GLU A 170 -9.17 18.56 7.79
C GLU A 170 -8.93 18.03 6.37
N ASP A 171 -7.88 18.52 5.69
CA ASP A 171 -7.49 18.05 4.37
C ASP A 171 -6.88 16.65 4.42
N TRP A 172 -6.07 16.34 5.43
CA TRP A 172 -5.60 14.96 5.65
C TRP A 172 -6.76 13.99 5.91
N ILE A 173 -7.74 14.41 6.71
CA ILE A 173 -8.96 13.64 6.97
C ILE A 173 -9.77 13.47 5.68
N ARG A 174 -9.84 14.49 4.83
CA ARG A 174 -10.48 14.42 3.52
C ARG A 174 -9.80 13.37 2.65
N ILE A 175 -8.47 13.41 2.48
CA ILE A 175 -7.74 12.41 1.69
C ILE A 175 -8.02 10.98 2.21
N ALA A 176 -7.96 10.77 3.53
CA ALA A 176 -8.27 9.47 4.12
C ALA A 176 -9.73 9.03 3.88
N THR A 177 -10.65 9.98 3.75
CA THR A 177 -12.07 9.73 3.40
C THR A 177 -12.27 9.39 1.94
N GLU A 178 -11.59 10.08 1.03
CA GLU A 178 -11.59 9.75 -0.38
C GLU A 178 -11.08 8.31 -0.61
N ILE A 179 -10.00 7.92 0.07
CA ILE A 179 -9.47 6.54 0.01
C ILE A 179 -10.49 5.53 0.51
N GLU A 180 -11.13 5.79 1.66
CA GLU A 180 -12.11 4.87 2.25
C GLU A 180 -13.36 4.68 1.40
N LEU A 181 -13.91 5.75 0.84
CA LEU A 181 -15.08 5.68 -0.04
C LEU A 181 -14.82 4.87 -1.32
N ASN A 182 -13.58 4.89 -1.80
CA ASN A 182 -13.15 4.23 -3.03
C ASN A 182 -12.39 2.91 -2.80
N TYR A 183 -12.25 2.48 -1.54
CA TYR A 183 -11.40 1.35 -1.17
C TYR A 183 -11.80 0.03 -1.84
N SER A 184 -13.09 -0.18 -2.10
CA SER A 184 -13.57 -1.35 -2.84
C SER A 184 -13.48 -1.20 -4.36
N LEU A 185 -13.38 0.01 -4.90
CA LEU A 185 -13.45 0.26 -6.35
C LEU A 185 -12.08 0.19 -7.04
N PHE A 186 -11.01 0.44 -6.30
CA PHE A 186 -9.64 0.56 -6.82
C PHE A 186 -8.67 -0.40 -6.12
N ASP A 187 -7.63 -0.80 -6.83
CA ASP A 187 -6.60 -1.72 -6.33
C ASP A 187 -5.49 -0.97 -5.58
N ALA A 188 -5.24 0.30 -5.91
CA ALA A 188 -4.26 1.17 -5.26
C ALA A 188 -4.61 2.66 -5.42
N PHE A 189 -3.91 3.50 -4.66
CA PHE A 189 -4.12 4.95 -4.61
C PHE A 189 -2.81 5.71 -4.83
N VAL A 190 -2.87 6.78 -5.61
CA VAL A 190 -1.79 7.75 -5.76
C VAL A 190 -2.31 9.12 -5.35
N ILE A 191 -1.60 9.82 -4.46
CA ILE A 191 -1.93 11.17 -4.03
C ILE A 191 -0.91 12.12 -4.64
N LEU A 192 -1.37 13.01 -5.51
CA LEU A 192 -0.53 14.09 -6.05
C LEU A 192 -0.61 15.29 -5.11
N HIS A 193 0.54 15.64 -4.54
CA HIS A 193 0.66 16.60 -3.46
C HIS A 193 1.86 17.52 -3.67
N GLY A 194 1.83 18.72 -3.08
CA GLY A 194 2.99 19.62 -3.03
C GLY A 194 4.10 19.09 -2.13
N THR A 195 5.35 19.43 -2.42
CA THR A 195 6.51 18.83 -1.75
C THR A 195 6.76 19.37 -0.35
N ASP A 196 6.32 20.60 -0.03
CA ASP A 196 6.71 21.29 1.21
C ASP A 196 6.22 20.61 2.48
N THR A 197 4.98 20.11 2.48
CA THR A 197 4.40 19.40 3.63
C THR A 197 4.14 17.92 3.35
N MET A 198 4.71 17.38 2.26
CA MET A 198 4.47 15.99 1.83
C MET A 198 4.81 14.96 2.91
N ALA A 199 5.90 15.19 3.66
CA ALA A 199 6.33 14.34 4.78
C ALA A 199 5.32 14.33 5.95
N TYR A 200 4.67 15.46 6.22
CA TYR A 200 3.59 15.54 7.21
C TYR A 200 2.36 14.79 6.72
N THR A 201 1.95 15.01 5.46
CA THR A 201 0.80 14.31 4.86
C THR A 201 1.01 12.80 4.84
N SER A 202 2.17 12.31 4.39
CA SER A 202 2.47 10.87 4.37
C SER A 202 2.51 10.26 5.78
N SER A 203 3.02 11.01 6.77
CA SER A 203 3.02 10.59 8.17
C SER A 203 1.61 10.53 8.76
N ALA A 204 0.79 11.56 8.55
CA ALA A 204 -0.59 11.62 9.02
C ALA A 204 -1.42 10.48 8.42
N LEU A 205 -1.35 10.28 7.10
CA LEU A 205 -2.06 9.20 6.41
C LEU A 205 -1.65 7.82 6.91
N SER A 206 -0.38 7.60 7.27
CA SER A 206 0.08 6.34 7.85
C SER A 206 -0.68 5.96 9.14
N PHE A 207 -1.06 6.93 9.96
CA PHE A 207 -1.86 6.69 11.17
C PHE A 207 -3.36 6.68 10.91
N LEU A 208 -3.84 7.54 9.99
CA LEU A 208 -5.26 7.62 9.65
C LEU A 208 -5.77 6.36 8.97
N LEU A 209 -4.94 5.73 8.12
CA LEU A 209 -5.27 4.53 7.35
C LEU A 209 -4.93 3.27 8.17
N GLU A 210 -5.79 2.93 9.14
CA GLU A 210 -5.59 1.73 9.96
C GLU A 210 -5.99 0.46 9.21
N ASP A 211 -5.21 -0.61 9.41
CA ASP A 211 -5.44 -1.92 8.80
C ASP A 211 -5.45 -1.85 7.25
N LEU A 212 -4.56 -1.02 6.69
CA LEU A 212 -4.39 -0.85 5.25
C LEU A 212 -3.89 -2.15 4.62
N GLY A 213 -4.59 -2.64 3.58
CA GLY A 213 -4.21 -3.81 2.78
C GLY A 213 -3.84 -3.50 1.32
N LYS A 214 -3.78 -2.22 0.94
CA LYS A 214 -3.57 -1.75 -0.45
C LYS A 214 -2.48 -0.69 -0.50
N THR A 215 -1.87 -0.53 -1.67
CA THR A 215 -0.79 0.44 -1.88
C THR A 215 -1.32 1.87 -1.93
N VAL A 216 -0.74 2.76 -1.12
CA VAL A 216 -1.03 4.19 -1.12
C VAL A 216 0.27 4.95 -1.30
N ILE A 217 0.42 5.69 -2.41
CA ILE A 217 1.66 6.42 -2.72
C ILE A 217 1.39 7.91 -2.79
N VAL A 218 2.07 8.70 -1.95
CA VAL A 218 2.14 10.15 -2.08
C VAL A 218 3.31 10.51 -2.99
N THR A 219 3.08 11.36 -3.97
CA THR A 219 4.12 11.84 -4.88
C THR A 219 3.84 13.27 -5.35
N GLY A 220 4.80 13.88 -6.03
CA GLY A 220 4.72 15.24 -6.54
C GLY A 220 5.86 15.53 -7.48
N ALA A 221 6.18 16.81 -7.67
CA ALA A 221 7.29 17.25 -8.49
C ALA A 221 7.84 18.58 -7.99
N GLN A 222 9.10 18.86 -8.31
CA GLN A 222 9.66 20.21 -8.15
C GLN A 222 9.44 21.08 -9.38
N ILE A 223 9.41 20.47 -10.56
CA ILE A 223 9.15 21.17 -11.81
C ILE A 223 7.80 20.67 -12.36
N PRO A 224 6.87 21.56 -12.75
CA PRO A 224 5.57 21.16 -13.25
C PRO A 224 5.68 20.36 -14.55
N LEU A 225 4.66 19.54 -14.80
CA LEU A 225 4.50 18.76 -16.04
C LEU A 225 4.43 19.65 -17.30
N SER A 226 4.07 20.92 -17.15
CA SER A 226 4.00 21.91 -18.24
C SER A 226 5.36 22.30 -18.81
N GLN A 227 6.46 22.08 -18.08
CA GLN A 227 7.81 22.41 -18.55
C GLN A 227 8.49 21.21 -19.22
N LEU A 228 9.29 21.48 -20.26
CA LEU A 228 9.95 20.43 -21.05
C LEU A 228 10.86 19.52 -20.22
N ARG A 229 11.71 20.09 -19.37
CA ARG A 229 12.58 19.35 -18.45
C ARG A 229 11.91 19.35 -17.08
N ASN A 230 11.37 18.21 -16.67
CA ASN A 230 10.70 18.08 -15.38
C ASN A 230 10.94 16.70 -14.76
N ASP A 231 10.76 16.60 -13.44
CA ASP A 231 10.76 15.36 -12.66
C ASP A 231 9.35 14.75 -12.51
N ALA A 232 8.31 15.53 -12.80
CA ALA A 232 6.90 15.11 -12.74
C ALA A 232 6.60 13.83 -13.55
N VAL A 233 7.15 13.76 -14.76
CA VAL A 233 7.01 12.66 -15.71
C VAL A 233 7.45 11.32 -15.10
N ASP A 234 8.59 11.30 -14.42
CA ASP A 234 9.17 10.07 -13.85
C ASP A 234 8.58 9.74 -12.48
N ASN A 235 8.34 10.75 -11.65
CA ASN A 235 7.67 10.57 -10.36
C ASN A 235 6.27 9.96 -10.53
N LEU A 236 5.44 10.52 -11.42
CA LEU A 236 4.09 10.00 -11.65
C LEU A 236 4.09 8.61 -12.28
N LEU A 237 4.94 8.36 -13.29
CA LEU A 237 4.99 7.06 -13.95
C LEU A 237 5.53 5.97 -13.01
N GLY A 238 6.54 6.28 -12.20
CA GLY A 238 7.07 5.37 -11.19
C GLY A 238 6.03 5.03 -10.11
N ALA A 239 5.32 6.06 -9.59
CA ALA A 239 4.22 5.84 -8.65
C ALA A 239 3.10 4.96 -9.23
N LEU A 240 2.65 5.24 -10.45
CA LEU A 240 1.65 4.41 -11.13
C LEU A 240 2.14 2.98 -11.34
N SER A 241 3.39 2.81 -11.79
CA SER A 241 3.98 1.50 -12.05
C SER A 241 4.05 0.66 -10.78
N ILE A 242 4.49 1.24 -9.66
CA ILE A 242 4.55 0.53 -8.38
C ILE A 242 3.14 0.21 -7.88
N ALA A 243 2.24 1.21 -7.83
CA ALA A 243 0.87 1.05 -7.36
C ALA A 243 0.07 0.01 -8.16
N GLY A 244 0.30 -0.06 -9.47
CA GLY A 244 -0.40 -0.98 -10.36
C GLY A 244 0.13 -2.43 -10.32
N HIS A 245 1.39 -2.64 -9.97
CA HIS A 245 2.00 -3.98 -10.05
C HIS A 245 2.18 -4.64 -8.68
N TYR A 246 2.42 -3.87 -7.62
CA TYR A 246 2.72 -4.39 -6.30
C TYR A 246 1.65 -4.01 -5.28
N ILE A 247 1.43 -4.92 -4.33
CA ILE A 247 0.62 -4.69 -3.14
C ILE A 247 1.59 -4.47 -1.98
N ILE A 248 1.89 -3.21 -1.70
CA ILE A 248 2.69 -2.75 -0.57
C ILE A 248 1.69 -2.09 0.38
N PRO A 249 1.21 -2.77 1.43
CA PRO A 249 0.06 -2.33 2.24
C PRO A 249 0.44 -1.20 3.23
N GLU A 250 1.03 -0.13 2.72
CA GLU A 250 1.54 1.01 3.47
C GLU A 250 1.21 2.32 2.77
N CYS A 251 1.24 3.40 3.55
CA CYS A 251 1.31 4.75 3.00
C CYS A 251 2.79 5.07 2.73
N CYS A 252 3.14 5.19 1.46
CA CYS A 252 4.50 5.40 0.98
C CYS A 252 4.67 6.81 0.38
N LEU A 253 5.92 7.24 0.24
CA LEU A 253 6.29 8.43 -0.52
C LEU A 253 7.23 8.01 -1.65
N PHE A 254 6.86 8.32 -2.90
CA PHE A 254 7.69 8.04 -4.07
C PHE A 254 8.28 9.33 -4.64
N PHE A 255 9.59 9.40 -4.72
CA PHE A 255 10.30 10.53 -5.32
C PHE A 255 11.67 10.09 -5.84
N ASN A 256 12.08 10.59 -7.01
CA ASN A 256 13.42 10.35 -7.57
C ASN A 256 13.83 8.86 -7.56
N HIS A 257 13.02 8.03 -8.23
CA HIS A 257 13.24 6.59 -8.38
C HIS A 257 13.26 5.76 -7.09
N THR A 258 12.87 6.35 -5.96
CA THR A 258 12.92 5.70 -4.65
C THR A 258 11.56 5.74 -3.96
N LEU A 259 11.11 4.60 -3.45
CA LEU A 259 9.91 4.49 -2.60
C LEU A 259 10.34 4.37 -1.14
N PHE A 260 9.88 5.30 -0.32
CA PHE A 260 10.12 5.31 1.11
C PHE A 260 8.84 4.96 1.88
N ARG A 261 9.00 4.44 3.09
CA ARG A 261 7.91 4.41 4.08
C ARG A 261 7.52 5.84 4.43
N GLY A 262 6.25 6.21 4.25
CA GLY A 262 5.80 7.61 4.31
C GLY A 262 6.06 8.30 5.65
N ASN A 263 5.98 7.58 6.77
CA ASN A 263 6.21 8.10 8.12
C ASN A 263 7.68 8.05 8.58
N ARG A 264 8.62 7.78 7.66
CA ARG A 264 10.07 7.82 7.90
C ARG A 264 10.79 8.89 7.10
N VAL A 265 10.06 9.68 6.33
CA VAL A 265 10.62 10.67 5.40
C VAL A 265 10.63 12.06 6.01
N SER A 266 11.67 12.82 5.69
CA SER A 266 11.72 14.28 5.85
C SER A 266 12.21 14.94 4.54
N LYS A 267 11.79 16.19 4.29
CA LYS A 267 12.29 16.97 3.15
C LYS A 267 13.72 17.45 3.45
N ALA A 268 14.68 16.99 2.67
CA ALA A 268 16.11 17.21 2.87
C ALA A 268 16.69 18.32 1.97
N SER A 269 16.11 18.56 0.80
CA SER A 269 16.53 19.62 -0.14
C SER A 269 15.31 20.36 -0.69
N SER A 270 15.45 21.68 -0.88
CA SER A 270 14.45 22.52 -1.55
C SER A 270 14.63 22.59 -3.07
N ASP A 271 15.82 22.20 -3.57
CA ASP A 271 16.24 22.51 -4.95
C ASP A 271 16.63 21.24 -5.74
N ASP A 272 17.16 20.21 -5.08
CA ASP A 272 17.62 18.99 -5.73
C ASP A 272 16.48 18.02 -5.97
N PHE A 273 16.41 17.37 -7.14
CA PHE A 273 15.45 16.30 -7.40
C PHE A 273 15.50 15.17 -6.35
N ASN A 274 16.63 14.97 -5.67
CA ASN A 274 16.68 14.15 -4.46
C ASN A 274 16.18 14.92 -3.22
N ALA A 275 14.94 15.39 -3.25
CA ALA A 275 14.39 16.30 -2.24
C ALA A 275 14.08 15.65 -0.90
N PHE A 276 13.92 14.33 -0.85
CA PHE A 276 13.46 13.60 0.33
C PHE A 276 14.47 12.56 0.79
N ALA A 277 14.56 12.35 2.10
CA ALA A 277 15.41 11.35 2.70
C ALA A 277 14.66 10.54 3.77
N SER A 278 15.02 9.25 3.89
CA SER A 278 14.61 8.38 4.99
C SER A 278 15.86 8.02 5.82
N PRO A 279 16.18 8.80 6.86
CA PRO A 279 17.50 8.74 7.50
C PRO A 279 17.72 7.50 8.37
N ASN A 280 16.65 6.95 8.95
CA ASN A 280 16.70 5.87 9.94
C ASN A 280 16.07 4.55 9.44
N LEU A 281 15.57 4.51 8.20
CA LEU A 281 15.04 3.29 7.58
C LEU A 281 15.48 3.23 6.11
N PRO A 282 15.98 2.09 5.60
CA PRO A 282 16.25 1.94 4.18
C PRO A 282 14.99 2.11 3.31
N PRO A 283 15.14 2.45 2.01
CA PRO A 283 14.01 2.48 1.08
C PRO A 283 13.27 1.15 0.99
N LEU A 284 11.96 1.21 0.76
CA LEU A 284 11.13 0.04 0.50
C LEU A 284 11.30 -0.46 -0.93
N VAL A 285 11.49 0.46 -1.90
CA VAL A 285 11.71 0.11 -3.30
C VAL A 285 12.75 1.03 -3.91
N ASN A 286 13.65 0.45 -4.70
CA ASN A 286 14.56 1.17 -5.58
C ASN A 286 14.23 0.84 -7.04
N VAL A 287 14.02 1.87 -7.86
CA VAL A 287 13.74 1.74 -9.29
C VAL A 287 15.04 1.96 -10.06
N GLY A 288 15.63 0.89 -10.57
CA GLY A 288 16.79 0.92 -11.46
C GLY A 288 16.44 0.34 -12.83
N ILE A 289 17.33 -0.50 -13.38
CA ILE A 289 17.00 -1.35 -14.53
C ILE A 289 15.80 -2.24 -14.19
N ASP A 290 15.84 -2.82 -13.00
CA ASP A 290 14.74 -3.56 -12.38
C ASP A 290 14.15 -2.76 -11.22
N ILE A 291 12.87 -3.03 -10.91
CA ILE A 291 12.22 -2.52 -9.70
C ILE A 291 12.47 -3.52 -8.58
N VAL A 292 13.28 -3.14 -7.60
CA VAL A 292 13.69 -4.00 -6.48
C VAL A 292 12.95 -3.59 -5.23
N VAL A 293 12.12 -4.49 -4.70
CA VAL A 293 11.34 -4.29 -3.47
C VAL A 293 12.03 -4.99 -2.29
N ASN A 294 12.20 -4.28 -1.18
CA ASN A 294 12.73 -4.81 0.08
C ASN A 294 11.59 -5.37 0.95
N TRP A 295 11.16 -6.60 0.66
CA TRP A 295 10.03 -7.26 1.33
C TRP A 295 10.25 -7.58 2.81
N ASN A 296 11.51 -7.54 3.29
CA ASN A 296 11.83 -7.71 4.70
C ASN A 296 11.42 -6.49 5.52
N GLU A 297 11.47 -5.30 4.91
CA GLU A 297 11.09 -4.05 5.56
C GLU A 297 9.59 -3.76 5.43
N VAL A 298 8.93 -4.27 4.38
CA VAL A 298 7.48 -4.05 4.16
C VAL A 298 6.67 -4.66 5.30
N ILE A 299 5.84 -3.84 5.94
CA ILE A 299 4.92 -4.29 6.99
C ILE A 299 3.85 -5.16 6.37
N ARG A 300 3.58 -6.28 7.04
CA ARG A 300 2.49 -7.19 6.66
C ARG A 300 1.33 -7.02 7.61
N GLN A 301 0.12 -7.08 7.07
CA GLN A 301 -1.08 -6.97 7.88
C GLN A 301 -1.37 -8.31 8.57
N THR A 302 -1.18 -8.36 9.88
CA THR A 302 -1.40 -9.57 10.70
C THR A 302 -2.71 -9.50 11.50
N SER A 303 -3.36 -8.33 11.50
CA SER A 303 -4.62 -8.09 12.18
C SER A 303 -5.78 -8.61 11.31
N LEU A 304 -6.70 -9.36 11.91
CA LEU A 304 -7.94 -9.85 11.28
C LEU A 304 -9.04 -8.79 11.33
N ARG A 305 -8.71 -7.56 10.94
CA ARG A 305 -9.62 -6.42 10.95
C ARG A 305 -9.66 -5.79 9.58
N ARG A 306 -10.85 -5.31 9.21
CA ARG A 306 -11.05 -4.55 7.98
C ARG A 306 -10.36 -3.19 8.07
N PHE A 307 -9.87 -2.74 6.91
CA PHE A 307 -9.40 -1.38 6.71
C PHE A 307 -10.43 -0.35 7.22
N ARG A 308 -9.93 0.70 7.89
CA ARG A 308 -10.73 1.83 8.36
C ARG A 308 -9.91 3.11 8.32
N ALA A 309 -10.53 4.19 7.85
CA ALA A 309 -9.94 5.51 7.97
C ALA A 309 -10.43 6.23 9.24
N HIS A 310 -9.49 6.71 10.05
CA HIS A 310 -9.80 7.58 11.18
C HIS A 310 -10.15 8.99 10.69
N LYS A 311 -11.14 9.63 11.32
CA LYS A 311 -11.68 10.94 10.89
C LYS A 311 -11.47 12.06 11.90
N ARG A 312 -10.57 11.85 12.86
CA ARG A 312 -10.28 12.80 13.94
C ARG A 312 -8.81 12.80 14.27
N LEU A 313 -8.26 13.99 14.36
CA LEU A 313 -6.91 14.29 14.84
C LEU A 313 -7.02 15.45 15.84
N SER A 314 -6.12 15.50 16.81
CA SER A 314 -6.11 16.58 17.81
C SER A 314 -5.35 17.79 17.24
N PRO A 315 -5.97 18.98 17.11
CA PRO A 315 -5.27 20.18 16.65
C PRO A 315 -4.35 20.77 17.73
N HIS A 316 -4.50 20.35 18.98
CA HIS A 316 -3.75 20.87 20.13
C HIS A 316 -2.37 20.23 20.30
N VAL A 317 -1.61 20.15 19.21
CA VAL A 317 -0.22 19.68 19.19
C VAL A 317 0.70 20.73 18.56
N ALA A 318 1.96 20.76 18.97
CA ALA A 318 2.95 21.66 18.39
C ALA A 318 4.36 21.08 18.43
N THR A 319 5.26 21.64 17.63
CA THR A 319 6.69 21.31 17.66
C THR A 319 7.47 22.49 18.23
N LEU A 320 8.32 22.24 19.22
CA LEU A 320 9.22 23.22 19.83
C LEU A 320 10.67 22.80 19.60
N ARG A 321 11.41 23.60 18.82
CA ARG A 321 12.83 23.39 18.62
C ARG A 321 13.66 24.13 19.67
N LEU A 322 14.46 23.39 20.44
CA LEU A 322 15.38 24.00 21.40
C LEU A 322 16.54 24.70 20.70
N PHE A 323 16.97 25.82 21.25
CA PHE A 323 18.19 26.51 20.85
C PHE A 323 18.94 27.03 22.10
N PRO A 324 20.28 27.18 22.04
CA PRO A 324 21.04 27.70 23.16
C PRO A 324 20.52 29.08 23.59
N GLY A 325 20.14 29.22 24.86
CA GLY A 325 19.62 30.49 25.41
C GLY A 325 18.10 30.62 25.45
N ILE A 326 17.33 29.64 24.97
CA ILE A 326 15.86 29.64 25.15
C ILE A 326 15.49 29.80 26.64
N THR A 327 14.53 30.69 26.92
CA THR A 327 14.16 31.05 28.29
C THR A 327 13.06 30.15 28.82
N ALA A 328 13.04 29.91 30.14
CA ALA A 328 11.96 29.16 30.78
C ALA A 328 10.59 29.84 30.57
N ALA A 329 10.53 31.18 30.56
CA ALA A 329 9.30 31.93 30.29
C ALA A 329 8.74 31.64 28.89
N THR A 330 9.60 31.58 27.86
CA THR A 330 9.20 31.19 26.51
C THR A 330 8.61 29.77 26.49
N VAL A 331 9.24 28.82 27.17
CA VAL A 331 8.78 27.43 27.22
C VAL A 331 7.46 27.31 27.99
N GLN A 332 7.30 28.02 29.10
CA GLN A 332 6.05 28.07 29.86
C GLN A 332 4.89 28.63 29.02
N ALA A 333 5.13 29.75 28.31
CA ALA A 333 4.14 30.35 27.42
C ALA A 333 3.76 29.41 26.26
N PHE A 334 4.75 28.71 25.69
CA PHE A 334 4.52 27.74 24.61
C PHE A 334 3.71 26.52 25.07
N LEU A 335 3.91 26.07 26.31
CA LEU A 335 3.22 24.91 26.90
C LEU A 335 1.91 25.26 27.60
N ALA A 336 1.43 26.49 27.47
CA ALA A 336 0.18 26.93 28.06
C ALA A 336 -1.03 26.29 27.34
N PRO A 337 -2.19 26.16 28.02
CA PRO A 337 -3.44 25.74 27.37
C PRO A 337 -3.75 26.61 26.13
N PRO A 338 -4.30 26.04 25.05
CA PRO A 338 -4.95 24.72 24.96
C PRO A 338 -4.04 23.56 24.55
N ILE A 339 -2.71 23.72 24.52
CA ILE A 339 -1.77 22.66 24.08
C ILE A 339 -1.90 21.41 24.95
N ARG A 340 -1.99 20.24 24.29
CA ARG A 340 -2.05 18.92 24.94
C ARG A 340 -0.87 18.02 24.60
N GLY A 341 -0.15 18.29 23.52
CA GLY A 341 1.05 17.55 23.14
C GLY A 341 2.11 18.44 22.52
N VAL A 342 3.39 18.18 22.84
CA VAL A 342 4.52 18.88 22.22
C VAL A 342 5.59 17.90 21.80
N VAL A 343 6.06 18.06 20.56
CA VAL A 343 7.30 17.46 20.07
C VAL A 343 8.44 18.41 20.38
N LEU A 344 9.35 18.01 21.26
CA LEU A 344 10.50 18.79 21.68
C LEU A 344 11.74 18.34 20.89
N GLU A 345 12.20 19.16 19.95
CA GLU A 345 13.45 18.88 19.23
C GLU A 345 14.65 19.27 20.09
N THR A 346 15.41 18.27 20.50
CA THR A 346 16.55 18.33 21.43
C THR A 346 17.89 18.15 20.72
N PHE A 347 18.99 18.49 21.37
CA PHE A 347 20.33 18.44 20.78
C PHE A 347 20.90 17.02 20.74
N GLY A 348 21.60 16.65 19.66
CA GLY A 348 22.35 15.39 19.59
C GLY A 348 21.50 14.17 19.94
N ALA A 349 21.92 13.37 20.92
CA ALA A 349 21.25 12.12 21.29
C ALA A 349 20.04 12.29 22.25
N GLY A 350 19.47 13.49 22.38
CA GLY A 350 18.37 13.76 23.32
C GLY A 350 18.67 14.80 24.40
N ASN A 351 19.65 15.67 24.20
CA ASN A 351 20.18 16.56 25.23
C ASN A 351 19.38 17.87 25.31
N ALA A 352 19.08 18.31 26.53
CA ALA A 352 18.50 19.62 26.83
C ALA A 352 19.28 20.34 27.94
N PRO A 353 19.18 21.68 28.02
CA PRO A 353 19.80 22.45 29.10
C PRO A 353 19.30 22.00 30.48
N GLN A 354 20.23 21.71 31.41
CA GLN A 354 19.94 21.16 32.73
C GLN A 354 19.57 22.23 33.78
N ARG A 355 19.14 23.42 33.37
CA ARG A 355 18.78 24.49 34.30
C ARG A 355 17.47 24.15 35.02
N LYS A 356 17.39 24.48 36.31
CA LYS A 356 16.25 24.08 37.17
C LYS A 356 14.93 24.71 36.74
N ASP A 357 14.93 25.97 36.32
CA ASP A 357 13.78 26.72 35.81
C ASP A 357 13.17 26.07 34.56
N LEU A 358 14.00 25.62 33.60
CA LEU A 358 13.51 24.93 32.40
C LEU A 358 12.92 23.56 32.72
N MET A 359 13.63 22.76 33.54
CA MET A 359 13.14 21.43 33.91
C MET A 359 11.88 21.49 34.76
N SER A 360 11.74 22.52 35.60
CA SER A 360 10.51 22.79 36.34
C SER A 360 9.35 23.14 35.41
N ALA A 361 9.57 23.97 34.37
CA ALA A 361 8.53 24.31 33.40
C ALA A 361 8.04 23.08 32.61
N LEU A 362 8.96 22.21 32.20
CA LEU A 362 8.62 20.94 31.52
C LEU A 362 7.84 20.00 32.44
N ARG A 363 8.30 19.84 33.69
CA ARG A 363 7.62 19.02 34.69
C ARG A 363 6.22 19.50 34.97
N GLU A 364 6.04 20.80 35.20
CA GLU A 364 4.73 21.40 35.45
C GLU A 364 3.77 21.14 34.29
N ALA A 365 4.23 21.28 33.04
CA ALA A 365 3.41 20.96 31.87
C ALA A 365 3.02 19.48 31.82
N CYS A 366 3.95 18.57 32.11
CA CYS A 366 3.67 17.12 32.19
C CYS A 366 2.66 16.78 33.29
N GLU A 367 2.76 17.43 34.46
CA GLU A 367 1.82 17.28 35.58
C GLU A 367 0.42 17.83 35.23
N ARG A 368 0.34 18.91 34.44
CA ARG A 368 -0.93 19.39 33.85
C ARG A 368 -1.54 18.44 32.81
N GLY A 369 -0.84 17.37 32.43
CA GLY A 369 -1.29 16.38 31.47
C GLY A 369 -0.82 16.60 30.04
N VAL A 370 0.07 17.57 29.79
CA VAL A 370 0.69 17.74 28.47
C VAL A 370 1.65 16.57 28.20
N VAL A 371 1.55 15.97 27.03
CA VAL A 371 2.46 14.90 26.60
C VAL A 371 3.62 15.52 25.82
N ILE A 372 4.82 15.47 26.39
CA ILE A 372 6.02 16.01 25.73
C ILE A 372 6.87 14.84 25.22
N VAL A 373 7.23 14.87 23.94
CA VAL A 373 8.00 13.83 23.24
C VAL A 373 9.32 14.43 22.80
N ALA A 374 10.44 13.93 23.31
CA ALA A 374 11.77 14.38 22.93
C ALA A 374 12.26 13.65 21.68
N ILE A 375 12.57 14.40 20.62
CA ILE A 375 13.20 13.91 19.40
C ILE A 375 14.52 14.64 19.16
N THR A 376 15.39 14.09 18.31
CA THR A 376 16.66 14.73 17.97
C THR A 376 16.48 15.78 16.86
N GLN A 377 17.26 16.86 16.92
CA GLN A 377 17.42 17.80 15.80
C GLN A 377 18.30 17.25 14.67
N CYS A 378 19.07 16.19 14.93
CA CYS A 378 19.93 15.57 13.95
C CYS A 378 19.08 14.82 12.90
N ALA A 379 19.47 14.92 11.63
CA ALA A 379 18.76 14.22 10.55
C ALA A 379 18.75 12.69 10.75
N LYS A 380 19.85 12.11 11.24
CA LYS A 380 19.98 10.68 11.53
C LYS A 380 20.35 10.46 12.99
N GLY A 381 19.78 9.42 13.59
CA GLY A 381 20.04 9.04 14.97
C GLY A 381 18.76 8.72 15.74
N SER A 382 18.94 8.38 17.01
CA SER A 382 17.86 8.03 17.95
C SER A 382 18.08 8.74 19.28
N VAL A 383 16.98 9.15 19.92
CA VAL A 383 16.99 9.64 21.30
C VAL A 383 17.04 8.46 22.25
N SER A 384 18.12 8.37 23.02
CA SER A 384 18.37 7.29 23.97
C SER A 384 18.40 7.78 25.42
N ASN A 385 17.93 6.94 26.34
CA ASN A 385 18.03 7.16 27.79
C ASN A 385 19.43 6.84 28.37
N ALA A 386 20.40 6.50 27.52
CA ALA A 386 21.75 6.16 27.94
C ALA A 386 22.54 7.35 28.52
N TYR A 387 22.19 8.58 28.15
CA TYR A 387 22.86 9.80 28.63
C TYR A 387 22.19 10.38 29.87
N GLU A 388 22.99 10.96 30.78
CA GLU A 388 22.55 11.59 32.03
C GLU A 388 21.49 12.68 31.81
N THR A 389 21.68 13.49 30.77
CA THR A 389 20.76 14.54 30.29
C THR A 389 19.40 14.00 29.85
N GLY A 390 19.38 12.84 29.18
CA GLY A 390 18.17 12.14 28.76
C GLY A 390 17.38 11.59 29.95
N ARG A 391 18.08 11.17 31.02
CA ARG A 391 17.44 10.76 32.28
C ARG A 391 16.74 11.93 32.96
N THR A 392 17.31 13.13 32.94
CA THR A 392 16.67 14.29 33.57
C THR A 392 15.37 14.68 32.85
N LEU A 393 15.32 14.58 31.51
CA LEU A 393 14.08 14.80 30.75
C LEU A 393 13.01 13.75 31.11
N LEU A 394 13.41 12.48 31.23
CA LEU A 394 12.55 11.40 31.69
C LEU A 394 12.00 11.66 33.11
N GLN A 395 12.85 12.15 34.03
CA GLN A 395 12.44 12.56 35.38
C GLN A 395 11.52 13.81 35.40
N ALA A 396 11.46 14.57 34.31
CA ALA A 396 10.49 15.65 34.12
C ALA A 396 9.19 15.15 33.45
N GLY A 397 9.05 13.86 33.15
CA GLY A 397 7.88 13.26 32.50
C GLY A 397 7.90 13.33 30.97
N VAL A 398 9.02 13.73 30.36
CA VAL A 398 9.21 13.75 28.90
C VAL A 398 9.52 12.34 28.39
N VAL A 399 8.84 11.94 27.31
CA VAL A 399 8.98 10.61 26.71
C VAL A 399 10.01 10.64 25.58
N PRO A 400 10.92 9.67 25.47
CA PRO A 400 11.81 9.56 24.31
C PRO A 400 11.01 9.16 23.07
N GLY A 401 11.19 9.92 21.98
CA GLY A 401 10.58 9.64 20.67
C GLY A 401 11.41 8.73 19.77
N GLY A 402 12.46 8.08 20.30
CA GLY A 402 13.32 7.17 19.56
C GLY A 402 13.94 7.81 18.32
N ASP A 403 13.78 7.16 17.17
CA ASP A 403 14.33 7.55 15.87
C ASP A 403 13.25 8.08 14.90
N MET A 404 12.10 8.54 15.42
CA MET A 404 11.06 9.21 14.63
C MET A 404 11.55 10.53 14.03
N THR A 405 11.03 10.86 12.84
CA THR A 405 11.16 12.21 12.29
C THR A 405 10.23 13.19 13.03
N PRO A 406 10.53 14.50 13.02
CA PRO A 406 9.64 15.52 13.59
C PRO A 406 8.22 15.50 13.06
N GLU A 407 8.07 15.32 11.74
CA GLU A 407 6.78 15.26 11.05
C GLU A 407 5.95 14.06 11.52
N CYS A 408 6.60 12.90 11.69
CA CYS A 408 5.96 11.71 12.21
C CYS A 408 5.59 11.83 13.68
N ALA A 409 6.50 12.33 14.52
CA ALA A 409 6.23 12.50 15.95
C ALA A 409 5.02 13.43 16.19
N LEU A 410 4.90 14.51 15.42
CA LEU A 410 3.79 15.46 15.53
C LEU A 410 2.45 14.81 15.15
N THR A 411 2.43 14.11 14.02
CA THR A 411 1.22 13.45 13.49
C THR A 411 0.80 12.26 14.36
N LYS A 412 1.75 11.46 14.87
CA LYS A 412 1.51 10.39 15.84
C LYS A 412 0.89 10.92 17.13
N LEU A 413 1.43 12.03 17.65
CA LEU A 413 0.91 12.65 18.86
C LEU A 413 -0.50 13.21 18.64
N SER A 414 -0.74 13.85 17.50
CA SER A 414 -2.08 14.31 17.11
C SER A 414 -3.09 13.16 17.01
N TYR A 415 -2.67 12.02 16.46
CA TYR A 415 -3.48 10.81 16.34
C TYR A 415 -3.81 10.18 17.70
N LEU A 416 -2.83 10.02 18.59
CA LEU A 416 -3.07 9.41 19.89
C LEU A 416 -3.93 10.30 20.79
N LEU A 417 -3.72 11.62 20.77
CA LEU A 417 -4.52 12.57 21.54
C LEU A 417 -5.96 12.75 21.02
N SER A 418 -6.28 12.25 19.83
CA SER A 418 -7.65 12.26 19.30
C SER A 418 -8.51 11.10 19.81
N LYS A 419 -7.91 10.13 20.49
CA LYS A 419 -8.58 8.94 21.05
C LYS A 419 -9.16 9.25 22.43
N PRO A 420 -10.50 9.27 22.59
CA PRO A 420 -11.13 9.57 23.88
C PRO A 420 -10.85 8.50 24.95
N GLU A 421 -10.55 7.27 24.53
CA GLU A 421 -10.24 6.14 25.41
C GLU A 421 -8.83 6.20 26.05
N LEU A 422 -7.95 7.10 25.58
CA LEU A 422 -6.58 7.19 26.07
C LEU A 422 -6.42 8.33 27.08
N SER A 423 -5.86 8.00 28.25
CA SER A 423 -5.33 9.00 29.20
C SER A 423 -3.99 9.55 28.70
N ALA A 424 -3.53 10.67 29.27
CA ALA A 424 -2.19 11.21 28.96
C ALA A 424 -1.08 10.18 29.20
N GLU A 425 -1.23 9.31 30.20
CA GLU A 425 -0.30 8.21 30.48
C GLU A 425 -0.36 7.11 29.42
N GLY A 426 -1.57 6.75 28.97
CA GLY A 426 -1.75 5.82 27.85
C GLY A 426 -1.11 6.34 26.56
N VAL A 427 -1.26 7.64 26.29
CA VAL A 427 -0.58 8.30 25.15
C VAL A 427 0.94 8.24 25.31
N ARG A 428 1.49 8.56 26.50
CA ARG A 428 2.94 8.45 26.77
C ARG A 428 3.48 7.05 26.50
N SER A 429 2.74 6.01 26.87
CA SER A 429 3.12 4.62 26.60
C SER A 429 3.10 4.29 25.10
N LEU A 430 2.05 4.69 24.39
CA LEU A 430 1.88 4.34 22.97
C LEU A 430 2.76 5.16 22.02
N VAL A 431 3.15 6.38 22.41
CA VAL A 431 4.11 7.19 21.63
C VAL A 431 5.44 6.45 21.46
N GLY A 432 5.90 5.71 22.48
CA GLY A 432 7.16 4.94 22.41
C GLY A 432 7.06 3.59 21.70
N ALA A 433 5.86 3.12 21.34
CA ALA A 433 5.65 1.83 20.68
C ALA A 433 5.54 1.99 19.16
N PRO A 434 6.15 1.13 18.33
CA PRO A 434 5.99 1.18 16.88
C PRO A 434 4.56 0.80 16.47
N LEU A 435 3.79 1.74 15.92
CA LEU A 435 2.40 1.50 15.51
C LEU A 435 2.25 1.21 14.02
N ARG A 436 3.10 1.85 13.20
CA ARG A 436 3.05 1.87 11.73
C ARG A 436 4.46 1.82 11.11
N GLY A 437 5.44 1.27 11.85
CA GLY A 437 6.84 1.15 11.42
C GLY A 437 7.64 2.46 11.40
N GLU A 438 7.12 3.48 12.07
CA GLU A 438 7.74 4.80 12.24
C GLU A 438 8.91 4.82 13.25
N LEU A 439 8.98 3.78 14.08
CA LEU A 439 9.98 3.59 15.12
C LEU A 439 10.68 2.26 14.91
N THR A 440 11.99 2.23 15.11
CA THR A 440 12.76 0.98 15.07
C THR A 440 12.59 0.25 16.40
N GLY A 441 12.02 -0.96 16.36
CA GLY A 441 11.94 -1.82 17.54
C GLY A 441 13.31 -2.32 17.99
N ILE A 442 13.42 -2.79 19.24
CA ILE A 442 14.66 -3.42 19.72
C ILE A 442 14.93 -4.66 18.84
N PRO A 443 16.07 -4.73 18.12
CA PRO A 443 16.33 -5.81 17.18
C PRO A 443 16.28 -7.17 17.88
N HIS A 444 15.46 -8.08 17.37
CA HIS A 444 15.57 -9.50 17.68
C HIS A 444 16.79 -10.01 16.91
N GLY A 445 17.83 -10.45 17.65
CA GLY A 445 19.12 -10.79 17.08
C GLY A 445 19.00 -11.79 15.92
N THR A 446 19.49 -11.39 14.76
CA THR A 446 19.66 -12.27 13.59
C THR A 446 20.74 -13.30 13.90
N ARG A 447 20.33 -14.55 14.15
CA ARG A 447 21.26 -15.70 14.18
C ARG A 447 21.53 -16.11 12.74
N THR A 448 22.79 -16.06 12.31
CA THR A 448 23.24 -16.80 11.12
C THR A 448 23.20 -18.30 11.45
N PRO A 449 22.40 -19.12 10.74
CA PRO A 449 22.39 -20.55 11.00
C PRO A 449 23.68 -21.20 10.44
N ALA A 450 24.25 -22.13 11.22
CA ALA A 450 25.36 -22.97 10.78
C ALA A 450 24.90 -23.97 9.70
N ILE A 451 25.83 -24.44 8.86
CA ILE A 451 25.54 -25.36 7.73
C ILE A 451 24.81 -26.64 8.19
N GLU A 452 25.18 -27.19 9.36
CA GLU A 452 24.54 -28.38 9.94
C GLU A 452 23.05 -28.16 10.27
N ALA A 453 22.69 -26.98 10.78
CA ALA A 453 21.30 -26.64 11.10
C ALA A 453 20.42 -26.54 9.84
N ASN A 454 21.01 -26.16 8.70
CA ASN A 454 20.28 -26.06 7.43
C ASN A 454 20.02 -27.44 6.80
N LEU A 455 20.94 -28.41 6.95
CA LEU A 455 20.73 -29.78 6.47
C LEU A 455 19.62 -30.51 7.24
N GLU A 456 19.59 -30.32 8.57
CA GLU A 456 18.50 -30.82 9.42
C GLU A 456 17.14 -30.19 9.02
N ALA A 457 17.13 -28.88 8.72
CA ALA A 457 15.94 -28.18 8.23
C ALA A 457 15.43 -28.74 6.89
N ILE A 458 16.32 -29.13 5.97
CA ILE A 458 15.95 -29.79 4.71
C ILE A 458 15.33 -31.17 4.99
N GLY A 459 15.95 -31.99 5.85
CA GLY A 459 15.43 -33.30 6.23
C GLY A 459 14.02 -33.21 6.84
N ASN A 460 13.82 -32.25 7.74
CA ASN A 460 12.50 -31.96 8.33
C ASN A 460 11.49 -31.50 7.27
N THR A 461 11.88 -30.63 6.34
CA THR A 461 11.00 -30.16 5.26
C THR A 461 10.56 -31.32 4.36
N LEU A 462 11.49 -32.22 4.01
CA LEU A 462 11.20 -33.43 3.22
C LEU A 462 10.27 -34.40 3.97
N SER A 463 10.43 -34.56 5.29
CA SER A 463 9.57 -35.45 6.07
C SER A 463 8.11 -34.98 6.06
N TYR A 464 7.86 -33.67 6.17
CA TYR A 464 6.52 -33.09 6.01
C TYR A 464 5.96 -33.33 4.60
N ILE A 465 6.77 -33.11 3.55
CA ILE A 465 6.36 -33.34 2.16
C ILE A 465 5.95 -34.81 1.97
N VAL A 466 6.77 -35.76 2.42
CA VAL A 466 6.48 -37.20 2.31
C VAL A 466 5.22 -37.55 3.10
N ARG A 467 5.05 -37.01 4.31
CA ARG A 467 3.86 -37.23 5.14
C ARG A 467 2.58 -36.81 4.42
N LEU A 468 2.59 -35.64 3.78
CA LEU A 468 1.41 -35.07 3.17
C LEU A 468 1.13 -35.58 1.74
N THR A 469 2.14 -36.12 1.05
CA THR A 469 1.99 -36.75 -0.27
C THR A 469 1.71 -38.24 -0.20
N SER A 470 2.02 -38.89 0.94
CA SER A 470 1.75 -40.31 1.13
C SER A 470 0.25 -40.54 1.31
N PRO A 471 -0.37 -41.45 0.54
CA PRO A 471 -1.74 -41.87 0.81
C PRO A 471 -1.79 -42.53 2.20
N ALA A 472 -2.91 -42.35 2.92
CA ALA A 472 -3.14 -42.98 4.22
C ALA A 472 -2.84 -44.50 4.14
N ARG A 473 -1.72 -44.94 4.73
CA ARG A 473 -1.33 -46.34 4.67
C ARG A 473 -2.17 -47.16 5.64
N HIS A 474 -2.83 -48.19 5.10
CA HIS A 474 -3.08 -49.44 5.83
C HIS A 474 -1.77 -49.96 6.45
N PRO A 475 -1.80 -50.63 7.61
CA PRO A 475 -0.59 -51.03 8.32
C PRO A 475 0.25 -51.99 7.46
N THR A 476 1.35 -51.50 6.90
CA THR A 476 2.38 -52.34 6.27
C THR A 476 3.29 -52.91 7.36
N PRO A 477 3.70 -54.19 7.26
CA PRO A 477 4.44 -54.87 8.32
C PRO A 477 5.81 -54.22 8.55
N ALA A 478 6.21 -54.20 9.82
CA ALA A 478 7.52 -53.73 10.25
C ALA A 478 8.61 -54.61 9.63
N ILE A 479 9.43 -54.02 8.76
CA ILE A 479 10.71 -54.63 8.38
C ILE A 479 11.64 -54.37 9.56
N VAL A 480 11.87 -55.42 10.36
CA VAL A 480 12.92 -55.44 11.37
C VAL A 480 14.22 -55.63 10.61
N VAL A 481 15.00 -54.56 10.46
CA VAL A 481 16.39 -54.66 10.05
C VAL A 481 17.16 -55.16 11.27
N SER A 482 17.74 -56.35 11.18
CA SER A 482 18.66 -56.88 12.18
C SER A 482 19.95 -56.06 12.15
N ASP A 483 20.41 -55.60 13.32
CA ASP A 483 21.69 -54.93 13.51
C ASP A 483 22.84 -55.84 13.05
N ALA A 484 23.32 -55.60 11.83
CA ALA A 484 24.64 -56.03 11.40
C ALA A 484 25.50 -54.76 11.33
N GLU A 485 26.40 -54.64 12.30
CA GLU A 485 27.49 -53.66 12.31
C GLU A 485 28.47 -53.99 11.18
N ASP A 486 28.11 -53.61 9.95
CA ASP A 486 29.09 -53.45 8.88
C ASP A 486 29.58 -52.00 8.91
N GLU A 487 30.78 -51.81 9.47
CA GLU A 487 31.57 -50.58 9.33
C GLU A 487 31.84 -50.34 7.83
N LEU A 488 30.94 -49.62 7.18
CA LEU A 488 31.20 -49.00 5.89
C LEU A 488 32.29 -47.93 6.09
N PRO A 489 33.38 -47.96 5.31
CA PRO A 489 34.35 -46.88 5.36
C PRO A 489 33.63 -45.58 4.99
N ASP A 490 33.91 -44.52 5.74
CA ASP A 490 33.45 -43.15 5.52
C ASP A 490 33.80 -42.71 4.09
N ALA A 491 32.91 -43.07 3.16
CA ALA A 491 32.90 -42.60 1.81
C ALA A 491 32.34 -41.20 1.88
N GLY A 492 33.19 -40.25 2.32
CA GLY A 492 32.90 -38.82 2.30
C GLY A 492 32.26 -38.49 0.96
N ALA A 493 30.98 -38.13 1.00
CA ALA A 493 30.19 -37.88 -0.19
C ALA A 493 30.94 -36.86 -1.08
N PRO A 494 31.09 -37.09 -2.39
CA PRO A 494 31.91 -36.24 -3.26
C PRO A 494 31.28 -34.88 -3.57
N TRP A 495 30.23 -34.49 -2.85
CA TRP A 495 29.57 -33.19 -2.94
C TRP A 495 29.65 -32.53 -1.56
N ALA A 496 30.50 -31.53 -1.39
CA ALA A 496 30.36 -30.62 -0.27
C ALA A 496 29.30 -29.58 -0.67
N TRP A 497 28.08 -29.64 -0.11
CA TRP A 497 27.10 -28.59 -0.37
C TRP A 497 27.59 -27.27 0.20
N THR A 498 27.55 -26.23 -0.61
CA THR A 498 27.77 -24.87 -0.15
C THR A 498 26.54 -24.38 0.61
N ALA A 499 26.72 -23.47 1.57
CA ALA A 499 25.58 -22.87 2.28
C ALA A 499 24.55 -22.22 1.34
N ALA A 500 25.01 -21.71 0.18
CA ALA A 500 24.17 -21.14 -0.87
C ALA A 500 23.30 -22.20 -1.59
N GLU A 501 23.87 -23.35 -1.93
CA GLU A 501 23.14 -24.47 -2.53
C GLU A 501 22.09 -25.02 -1.56
N VAL A 502 22.47 -25.22 -0.29
CA VAL A 502 21.55 -25.65 0.79
C VAL A 502 20.38 -24.66 0.90
N GLY A 503 20.66 -23.36 0.99
CA GLY A 503 19.63 -22.34 1.11
C GLY A 503 18.70 -22.28 -0.11
N THR A 504 19.23 -22.46 -1.32
CA THR A 504 18.44 -22.46 -2.55
C THR A 504 17.51 -23.67 -2.63
N THR A 505 18.03 -24.87 -2.33
CA THR A 505 17.22 -26.10 -2.30
C THR A 505 16.14 -26.03 -1.22
N GLN A 506 16.50 -25.55 -0.03
CA GLN A 506 15.56 -25.37 1.07
C GLN A 506 14.44 -24.39 0.68
N GLY A 507 14.76 -23.24 0.06
CA GLY A 507 13.77 -22.29 -0.43
C GLY A 507 12.81 -22.89 -1.45
N ALA A 508 13.31 -23.68 -2.40
CA ALA A 508 12.48 -24.38 -3.38
C ALA A 508 11.54 -25.40 -2.70
N LEU A 509 12.04 -26.21 -1.77
CA LEU A 509 11.22 -27.20 -1.04
C LEU A 509 10.17 -26.52 -0.15
N LEU A 510 10.53 -25.45 0.54
CA LEU A 510 9.63 -24.66 1.36
C LEU A 510 8.49 -24.05 0.53
N SER A 511 8.79 -23.55 -0.67
CA SER A 511 7.78 -23.03 -1.59
C SER A 511 6.75 -24.09 -1.99
N TRP A 512 7.16 -25.36 -2.11
CA TRP A 512 6.26 -26.45 -2.42
C TRP A 512 5.46 -26.90 -1.18
N LEU A 513 6.15 -27.07 -0.05
CA LEU A 513 5.53 -27.49 1.21
C LEU A 513 4.44 -26.51 1.66
N VAL A 514 4.65 -25.19 1.57
CA VAL A 514 3.64 -24.20 2.00
C VAL A 514 2.33 -24.32 1.22
N HIS A 515 2.40 -24.57 -0.10
CA HIS A 515 1.20 -24.77 -0.92
C HIS A 515 0.52 -26.10 -0.61
N LEU A 516 1.32 -27.13 -0.35
CA LEU A 516 0.82 -28.48 -0.07
C LEU A 516 0.17 -28.56 1.31
N ALA A 517 0.79 -27.98 2.33
CA ALA A 517 0.23 -27.83 3.67
C ALA A 517 -1.08 -27.03 3.64
N ALA A 518 -1.13 -25.93 2.87
CA ALA A 518 -2.34 -25.15 2.66
C ALA A 518 -3.46 -25.97 1.97
N ALA A 519 -3.12 -26.85 1.01
CA ALA A 519 -4.09 -27.73 0.36
C ALA A 519 -4.62 -28.82 1.30
N ALA A 520 -3.77 -29.37 2.17
CA ALA A 520 -4.10 -30.45 3.10
C ALA A 520 -4.72 -29.97 4.42
N ASN A 521 -4.86 -28.66 4.63
CA ASN A 521 -5.26 -28.04 5.90
C ASN A 521 -4.33 -28.40 7.08
N ASP A 522 -3.04 -28.60 6.79
CA ASP A 522 -2.01 -28.98 7.77
C ASP A 522 -1.34 -27.74 8.37
N VAL A 523 -1.78 -27.36 9.57
CA VAL A 523 -1.24 -26.20 10.28
C VAL A 523 0.20 -26.44 10.74
N ASP A 524 0.57 -27.67 11.08
CA ASP A 524 1.92 -27.98 11.58
C ASP A 524 2.97 -27.79 10.49
N GLY A 525 2.72 -28.34 9.30
CA GLY A 525 3.59 -28.14 8.13
C GLY A 525 3.67 -26.67 7.72
N LEU A 526 2.56 -25.94 7.83
CA LEU A 526 2.55 -24.49 7.60
C LEU A 526 3.38 -23.73 8.64
N SER A 527 3.21 -24.03 9.93
CA SER A 527 3.97 -23.40 11.02
C SER A 527 5.47 -23.67 10.91
N HIS A 528 5.87 -24.88 10.48
CA HIS A 528 7.26 -25.19 10.14
C HIS A 528 7.80 -24.22 9.08
N CYS A 529 7.10 -24.09 7.95
CA CYS A 529 7.48 -23.15 6.88
C CYS A 529 7.64 -21.70 7.39
N LEU A 530 6.70 -21.22 8.22
CA LEU A 530 6.73 -19.87 8.79
C LEU A 530 7.91 -19.66 9.74
N SER A 531 8.26 -20.68 10.54
CA SER A 531 9.38 -20.61 11.47
C SER A 531 10.73 -20.59 10.76
N THR A 532 10.85 -21.30 9.63
CA THR A 532 12.08 -21.36 8.83
C THR A 532 12.30 -20.11 7.96
N ASP A 533 11.23 -19.40 7.56
CA ASP A 533 11.32 -18.16 6.78
C ASP A 533 12.06 -17.05 7.55
N GLY A 534 11.93 -17.01 8.88
CA GLY A 534 12.59 -16.02 9.74
C GLY A 534 14.10 -16.23 9.96
N ALA A 535 14.68 -17.34 9.48
CA ALA A 535 16.07 -17.72 9.74
C ALA A 535 17.05 -17.39 8.60
N HIS A 536 16.57 -17.03 7.40
CA HIS A 536 17.41 -16.85 6.22
C HIS A 536 17.49 -15.38 5.79
N GLY A 537 18.69 -14.81 5.89
CA GLY A 537 19.02 -13.44 5.50
C GLY A 537 19.21 -13.24 3.99
N GLU A 538 18.86 -12.03 3.57
CA GLU A 538 19.36 -11.22 2.43
C GLU A 538 19.30 -11.72 0.96
N ASP A 539 19.27 -13.02 0.65
CA ASP A 539 19.42 -13.49 -0.75
C ASP A 539 18.13 -13.83 -1.50
N GLN A 540 16.96 -13.61 -0.90
CA GLN A 540 15.67 -13.87 -1.52
C GLN A 540 15.11 -12.64 -2.28
N ARG A 541 15.87 -12.18 -3.29
CA ARG A 541 15.62 -10.94 -4.07
C ARG A 541 14.42 -10.98 -5.03
N THR A 542 13.53 -11.97 -4.96
CA THR A 542 12.44 -12.14 -5.95
C THR A 542 11.07 -12.47 -5.37
N ILE A 543 10.91 -12.51 -4.05
CA ILE A 543 9.70 -13.08 -3.44
C ILE A 543 8.82 -11.98 -2.88
N VAL A 544 7.65 -11.78 -3.50
CA VAL A 544 6.59 -10.89 -3.03
C VAL A 544 6.16 -11.30 -1.62
N GLY A 545 6.61 -10.57 -0.59
CA GLY A 545 6.03 -10.63 0.76
C GLY A 545 6.29 -11.91 1.57
N GLY A 546 7.41 -12.60 1.35
CA GLY A 546 7.83 -13.80 2.11
C GLY A 546 7.07 -15.08 1.77
N ILE A 547 7.34 -16.18 2.49
CA ILE A 547 6.80 -17.52 2.15
C ILE A 547 5.26 -17.58 2.12
N VAL A 548 4.59 -16.76 2.94
CA VAL A 548 3.12 -16.66 3.05
C VAL A 548 2.44 -16.14 1.80
N ASN A 549 3.17 -15.42 0.96
CA ASN A 549 2.68 -14.78 -0.27
C ASN A 549 3.38 -15.35 -1.50
N TRP A 550 4.10 -16.47 -1.35
CA TRP A 550 4.81 -17.11 -2.46
C TRP A 550 3.85 -17.46 -3.59
N ILE A 551 4.17 -16.99 -4.81
CA ILE A 551 3.32 -17.22 -5.97
C ILE A 551 3.81 -18.44 -6.74
N ASN A 552 2.92 -19.40 -7.01
CA ASN A 552 3.21 -20.49 -7.93
C ASN A 552 3.33 -19.95 -9.37
N PRO A 553 4.48 -20.06 -10.04
CA PRO A 553 4.71 -19.44 -11.36
C PRO A 553 3.75 -19.92 -12.47
N ALA A 554 3.24 -21.15 -12.37
CA ALA A 554 2.37 -21.72 -13.39
C ALA A 554 0.91 -21.23 -13.29
N SER A 555 0.44 -20.90 -12.07
CA SER A 555 -0.95 -20.53 -11.83
C SER A 555 -1.16 -19.11 -11.29
N GLY A 556 -0.10 -18.46 -10.83
CA GLY A 556 -0.18 -17.17 -10.14
C GLY A 556 -0.79 -17.27 -8.73
N ARG A 557 -1.09 -18.48 -8.23
CA ARG A 557 -1.76 -18.67 -6.94
C ARG A 557 -0.79 -18.61 -5.77
N SER A 558 -1.22 -18.00 -4.67
CA SER A 558 -0.55 -18.04 -3.38
C SER A 558 -1.11 -19.15 -2.47
N PRO A 559 -0.45 -19.46 -1.32
CA PRO A 559 -0.97 -20.43 -0.36
C PRO A 559 -2.39 -20.10 0.10
N LEU A 560 -2.72 -18.81 0.24
CA LEU A 560 -4.07 -18.37 0.63
C LEU A 560 -5.12 -18.73 -0.44
N HIS A 561 -4.78 -18.63 -1.73
CA HIS A 561 -5.68 -19.08 -2.80
C HIS A 561 -5.91 -20.60 -2.72
N VAL A 562 -4.85 -21.37 -2.48
CA VAL A 562 -4.94 -22.83 -2.39
C VAL A 562 -5.78 -23.26 -1.18
N ALA A 563 -5.57 -22.64 -0.02
CA ALA A 563 -6.37 -22.89 1.17
C ALA A 563 -7.86 -22.54 0.95
N ALA A 564 -8.14 -21.41 0.30
CA ALA A 564 -9.49 -20.97 -0.03
C ALA A 564 -10.20 -21.90 -1.04
N ILE A 565 -9.49 -22.48 -2.01
CA ILE A 565 -10.07 -23.44 -2.96
C ILE A 565 -10.43 -24.76 -2.27
N ASN A 566 -9.58 -25.25 -1.36
CA ASN A 566 -9.73 -26.58 -0.74
C ASN A 566 -10.60 -26.58 0.52
N GLY A 567 -11.02 -25.43 1.04
CA GLY A 567 -11.79 -25.37 2.28
C GLY A 567 -10.94 -25.47 3.56
N SER A 568 -9.64 -25.13 3.48
CA SER A 568 -8.67 -25.27 4.57
C SER A 568 -8.78 -24.12 5.59
N VAL A 569 -9.85 -24.10 6.38
CA VAL A 569 -10.18 -23.03 7.33
C VAL A 569 -9.02 -22.69 8.29
N HIS A 570 -8.39 -23.70 8.90
CA HIS A 570 -7.34 -23.49 9.89
C HIS A 570 -6.08 -22.86 9.26
N CYS A 571 -5.69 -23.34 8.07
CA CYS A 571 -4.60 -22.73 7.32
C CYS A 571 -4.92 -21.29 6.89
N VAL A 572 -6.17 -20.97 6.50
CA VAL A 572 -6.57 -19.58 6.20
C VAL A 572 -6.31 -18.67 7.41
N HIS A 573 -6.75 -19.06 8.61
CA HIS A 573 -6.51 -18.27 9.82
C HIS A 573 -5.01 -18.10 10.13
N ALA A 574 -4.23 -19.17 10.00
CA ALA A 574 -2.78 -19.12 10.24
C ALA A 574 -2.05 -18.23 9.23
N LEU A 575 -2.37 -18.36 7.94
CA LEU A 575 -1.82 -17.54 6.85
C LEU A 575 -2.13 -16.05 7.04
N LEU A 576 -3.37 -15.70 7.38
CA LEU A 576 -3.76 -14.31 7.62
C LEU A 576 -3.04 -13.72 8.84
N LYS A 577 -2.92 -14.47 9.95
CA LYS A 577 -2.14 -14.04 11.12
C LYS A 577 -0.65 -13.88 10.80
N ALA A 578 -0.14 -14.61 9.82
CA ALA A 578 1.25 -14.51 9.35
C ALA A 578 1.47 -13.44 8.27
N GLY A 579 0.43 -12.70 7.87
CA GLY A 579 0.56 -11.56 6.95
C GLY A 579 0.28 -11.85 5.47
N SER A 580 -0.57 -12.84 5.15
CA SER A 580 -0.99 -13.08 3.77
C SER A 580 -1.83 -11.93 3.20
N LEU A 581 -1.55 -11.58 1.94
CA LEU A 581 -2.23 -10.51 1.21
C LEU A 581 -3.58 -10.98 0.67
N VAL A 582 -4.67 -10.42 1.19
CA VAL A 582 -6.05 -10.78 0.81
C VAL A 582 -6.47 -10.28 -0.58
N HIS A 583 -5.84 -9.21 -1.07
CA HIS A 583 -6.14 -8.59 -2.37
C HIS A 583 -5.24 -9.10 -3.50
N LEU A 584 -4.36 -10.07 -3.23
CA LEU A 584 -3.52 -10.67 -4.26
C LEU A 584 -4.40 -11.40 -5.28
N ARG A 585 -4.10 -11.21 -6.57
CA ARG A 585 -4.79 -11.85 -7.69
C ARG A 585 -3.88 -12.88 -8.37
N ASP A 586 -4.46 -14.00 -8.77
CA ASP A 586 -3.78 -15.03 -9.55
C ASP A 586 -3.66 -14.67 -11.04
N SER A 587 -3.13 -15.58 -11.86
CA SER A 587 -2.97 -15.37 -13.31
C SER A 587 -4.28 -15.22 -14.07
N LEU A 588 -5.42 -15.57 -13.46
CA LEU A 588 -6.76 -15.36 -14.03
C LEU A 588 -7.40 -14.05 -13.55
N GLY A 589 -6.71 -13.31 -12.67
CA GLY A 589 -7.21 -12.08 -12.07
C GLY A 589 -8.12 -12.31 -10.86
N HIS A 590 -8.17 -13.52 -10.29
CA HIS A 590 -9.06 -13.83 -9.16
C HIS A 590 -8.35 -13.75 -7.82
N THR A 591 -9.06 -13.26 -6.80
CA THR A 591 -8.61 -13.26 -5.39
C THR A 591 -8.96 -14.57 -4.68
N ALA A 592 -8.34 -14.81 -3.51
CA ALA A 592 -8.70 -15.94 -2.65
C ALA A 592 -10.19 -15.91 -2.22
N LEU A 593 -10.75 -14.70 -2.00
CA LEU A 593 -12.16 -14.52 -1.64
C LEU A 593 -13.09 -15.00 -2.76
N TYR A 594 -12.76 -14.74 -4.03
CA TYR A 594 -13.54 -15.24 -5.16
C TYR A 594 -13.62 -16.77 -5.16
N TYR A 595 -12.49 -17.45 -4.93
CA TYR A 595 -12.47 -18.92 -4.89
C TYR A 595 -13.25 -19.49 -3.71
N ALA A 596 -13.11 -18.89 -2.51
CA ALA A 596 -13.90 -19.29 -1.35
C ALA A 596 -15.41 -19.16 -1.62
N ALA A 597 -15.83 -18.04 -2.19
CA ALA A 597 -17.23 -17.80 -2.54
C ALA A 597 -17.74 -18.75 -3.62
N ARG A 598 -16.94 -18.98 -4.67
CA ARG A 598 -17.28 -19.89 -5.77
C ARG A 598 -17.44 -21.35 -5.31
N GLN A 599 -16.65 -21.78 -4.33
CA GLN A 599 -16.72 -23.14 -3.78
C GLN A 599 -17.74 -23.30 -2.65
N GLY A 600 -18.37 -22.21 -2.20
CA GLY A 600 -19.39 -22.23 -1.15
C GLY A 600 -18.84 -22.33 0.28
N HIS A 601 -17.57 -21.97 0.51
CA HIS A 601 -16.93 -22.04 1.83
C HIS A 601 -17.27 -20.80 2.69
N ASP A 602 -18.48 -20.76 3.25
CA ASP A 602 -19.02 -19.60 3.99
C ASP A 602 -18.15 -19.14 5.18
N GLU A 603 -17.55 -20.07 5.91
CA GLU A 603 -16.64 -19.76 7.03
C GLU A 603 -15.38 -19.04 6.56
N ILE A 604 -14.78 -19.50 5.45
CA ILE A 604 -13.61 -18.86 4.86
C ILE A 604 -13.96 -17.48 4.31
N VAL A 605 -15.12 -17.33 3.67
CA VAL A 605 -15.61 -16.03 3.20
C VAL A 605 -15.76 -15.06 4.37
N SER A 606 -16.37 -15.50 5.47
CA SER A 606 -16.55 -14.69 6.67
C SER A 606 -15.21 -14.26 7.29
N THR A 607 -14.24 -15.17 7.34
CA THR A 607 -12.87 -14.88 7.83
C THR A 607 -12.12 -13.91 6.92
N LEU A 608 -12.15 -14.11 5.61
CA LEU A 608 -11.49 -13.23 4.64
C LEU A 608 -12.10 -11.82 4.65
N VAL A 609 -13.43 -11.71 4.69
CA VAL A 609 -14.13 -10.42 4.78
C VAL A 609 -13.83 -9.71 6.10
N SER A 610 -13.74 -10.45 7.21
CA SER A 610 -13.33 -9.90 8.51
C SER A 610 -11.90 -9.35 8.47
N ALA A 611 -11.00 -10.00 7.72
CA ALA A 611 -9.65 -9.54 7.44
C ALA A 611 -9.58 -8.42 6.37
N GLY A 612 -10.71 -7.92 5.88
CA GLY A 612 -10.79 -6.79 4.94
C GLY A 612 -10.84 -7.16 3.45
N ALA A 613 -10.91 -8.45 3.12
CA ALA A 613 -11.10 -8.88 1.73
C ALA A 613 -12.46 -8.40 1.21
N ASN A 614 -12.49 -7.91 -0.02
CA ASN A 614 -13.71 -7.56 -0.72
C ASN A 614 -13.59 -7.92 -2.20
N LEU A 615 -14.72 -8.26 -2.82
CA LEU A 615 -14.83 -8.30 -4.27
C LEU A 615 -15.27 -6.92 -4.73
N GLY A 616 -14.42 -6.28 -5.52
CA GLY A 616 -14.59 -4.89 -5.88
C GLY A 616 -13.78 -4.52 -7.11
N GLY A 617 -14.14 -3.42 -7.78
CA GLY A 617 -13.43 -2.95 -8.98
C GLY A 617 -13.48 -3.96 -10.12
N ALA A 618 -12.32 -4.44 -10.57
CA ALA A 618 -12.20 -5.37 -11.70
C ALA A 618 -12.89 -6.71 -11.45
N ASP A 619 -12.95 -7.18 -10.20
CA ASP A 619 -13.62 -8.44 -9.83
C ASP A 619 -15.15 -8.40 -10.10
N VAL A 620 -15.75 -7.20 -10.08
CA VAL A 620 -17.19 -6.94 -10.30
C VAL A 620 -17.53 -6.76 -11.79
N GLU A 621 -16.54 -6.66 -12.67
CA GLU A 621 -16.78 -6.63 -14.12
C GLU A 621 -16.50 -7.98 -14.79
N GLY A 622 -15.99 -8.95 -14.03
CA GLY A 622 -15.59 -10.28 -14.50
C GLY A 622 -16.55 -11.41 -14.12
N PHE A 623 -15.98 -12.50 -13.59
CA PHE A 623 -16.70 -13.77 -13.36
C PHE A 623 -17.63 -13.77 -12.14
N ALA A 624 -17.36 -12.95 -11.11
CA ALA A 624 -18.13 -12.96 -9.88
C ALA A 624 -19.61 -12.56 -10.07
N PRO A 625 -19.96 -11.47 -10.78
CA PRO A 625 -21.37 -11.15 -11.07
C PRO A 625 -22.06 -12.21 -11.92
N LEU A 626 -21.34 -12.84 -12.86
CA LEU A 626 -21.90 -13.92 -13.68
C LEU A 626 -22.25 -15.13 -12.80
N ALA A 627 -21.37 -15.50 -11.87
CA ALA A 627 -21.60 -16.57 -10.91
C ALA A 627 -22.79 -16.25 -9.99
N ALA A 628 -22.87 -15.02 -9.47
CA ALA A 628 -24.01 -14.56 -8.66
C ALA A 628 -25.32 -14.59 -9.46
N LYS A 629 -25.31 -14.17 -10.73
CA LYS A 629 -26.48 -14.24 -11.62
C LYS A 629 -26.90 -15.69 -11.90
N MET A 630 -25.95 -16.60 -12.10
CA MET A 630 -26.26 -18.04 -12.26
C MET A 630 -26.88 -18.63 -10.99
N ALA A 631 -26.38 -18.25 -9.81
CA ALA A 631 -26.99 -18.66 -8.53
C ALA A 631 -28.42 -18.13 -8.40
N LEU A 632 -28.68 -16.88 -8.83
CA LEU A 632 -30.03 -16.31 -8.86
C LEU A 632 -30.99 -17.10 -9.75
N LEU A 633 -30.54 -17.50 -10.95
CA LEU A 633 -31.32 -18.31 -11.89
C LEU A 633 -31.62 -19.72 -11.37
N ARG A 634 -30.74 -20.27 -10.53
CA ARG A 634 -30.89 -21.59 -9.90
C ARG A 634 -31.66 -21.55 -8.57
N GLU A 635 -32.06 -20.35 -8.12
CA GLU A 635 -32.67 -20.12 -6.81
C GLU A 635 -31.83 -20.64 -5.63
N ASP A 636 -30.51 -20.65 -5.77
CA ASP A 636 -29.60 -21.07 -4.71
C ASP A 636 -29.37 -19.92 -3.71
N HIS A 637 -30.24 -19.88 -2.70
CA HIS A 637 -30.20 -18.86 -1.66
C HIS A 637 -28.91 -18.89 -0.82
N ALA A 638 -28.30 -20.06 -0.64
CA ALA A 638 -27.07 -20.18 0.13
C ALA A 638 -25.90 -19.55 -0.64
N ALA A 639 -25.75 -19.88 -1.93
CA ALA A 639 -24.73 -19.27 -2.77
C ALA A 639 -24.91 -17.75 -2.91
N LEU A 640 -26.16 -17.28 -3.04
CA LEU A 640 -26.45 -15.84 -3.10
C LEU A 640 -25.98 -15.12 -1.83
N ASN A 641 -26.30 -15.63 -0.64
CA ASN A 641 -25.85 -15.05 0.62
C ASN A 641 -24.31 -14.98 0.69
N ILE A 642 -23.61 -16.00 0.21
CA ILE A 642 -22.14 -16.03 0.17
C ILE A 642 -21.59 -14.93 -0.77
N TRP A 643 -22.17 -14.78 -1.97
CA TRP A 643 -21.75 -13.73 -2.92
C TRP A 643 -22.06 -12.32 -2.40
N GLU A 644 -23.19 -12.14 -1.71
CA GLU A 644 -23.55 -10.87 -1.06
C GLU A 644 -22.56 -10.52 0.05
N LYS A 645 -22.24 -11.48 0.93
CA LYS A 645 -21.21 -11.32 1.98
C LYS A 645 -19.84 -10.96 1.40
N ALA A 646 -19.48 -11.51 0.25
CA ALA A 646 -18.22 -11.20 -0.44
C ALA A 646 -18.18 -9.80 -1.07
N GLY A 647 -19.31 -9.07 -1.08
CA GLY A 647 -19.41 -7.69 -1.56
C GLY A 647 -20.00 -7.53 -2.97
N ILE A 648 -20.56 -8.58 -3.57
CA ILE A 648 -21.23 -8.49 -4.88
C ILE A 648 -22.68 -8.02 -4.68
N PRO A 649 -23.11 -6.90 -5.30
CA PRO A 649 -24.49 -6.46 -5.23
C PRO A 649 -25.39 -7.43 -6.00
N ILE A 650 -26.42 -7.98 -5.35
CA ILE A 650 -27.42 -8.83 -5.99
C ILE A 650 -28.51 -7.92 -6.59
N PRO A 651 -28.82 -8.02 -7.90
CA PRO A 651 -29.92 -7.25 -8.49
C PRO A 651 -31.27 -7.70 -7.92
N ASP A 652 -32.12 -6.74 -7.52
CA ASP A 652 -33.46 -6.99 -7.01
C ASP A 652 -34.32 -7.79 -7.99
N ARG A 653 -34.95 -8.88 -7.51
CA ARG A 653 -35.90 -9.73 -8.28
C ARG A 653 -37.00 -8.94 -9.00
N LYS A 654 -37.35 -7.73 -8.53
CA LYS A 654 -38.45 -6.91 -9.08
C LYS A 654 -38.10 -6.18 -10.39
N GLN A 655 -36.83 -5.93 -10.71
CA GLN A 655 -36.46 -5.19 -11.93
C GLN A 655 -36.36 -6.06 -13.20
N GLN A 656 -36.29 -7.39 -13.05
CA GLN A 656 -36.24 -8.30 -14.21
C GLN A 656 -37.63 -8.68 -14.73
N GLN A 657 -38.63 -8.83 -13.85
CA GLN A 657 -40.02 -9.10 -14.27
C GLN A 657 -40.63 -7.95 -15.08
N SER A 658 -40.15 -6.71 -14.92
CA SER A 658 -40.63 -5.59 -15.75
C SER A 658 -40.00 -5.53 -17.13
N LYS A 659 -38.89 -6.23 -17.39
CA LYS A 659 -38.25 -6.27 -18.72
C LYS A 659 -38.77 -7.41 -19.58
N ASP A 660 -39.17 -8.53 -18.98
CA ASP A 660 -39.78 -9.64 -19.72
C ASP A 660 -41.26 -9.37 -20.09
N ASN A 661 -41.98 -8.56 -19.30
CA ASN A 661 -43.34 -8.11 -19.64
C ASN A 661 -43.42 -7.01 -20.73
N VAL A 662 -42.29 -6.53 -21.25
CA VAL A 662 -42.25 -5.56 -22.37
C VAL A 662 -41.89 -6.23 -23.71
N LYS A 663 -41.64 -7.55 -23.70
CA LYS A 663 -41.43 -8.38 -24.90
C LYS A 663 -42.47 -9.50 -25.05
N SER A 664 -43.67 -9.31 -24.48
CA SER A 664 -44.83 -10.16 -24.73
C SER A 664 -45.81 -9.47 -25.66
#